data_AF-A0A497L571-F1
#
_entry.id   AF-A0A497L571-F1
#
_cell.length_a   1.000
_cell.length_b   1.000
_cell.length_c   1.000
_cell.angle_alpha   90.00
_cell.angle_beta   90.00
_cell.angle_gamma   90.00
#
_symmetry.space_group_name_H-M   'P 1'
#
loop_
_entity.id
_entity.type
_entity.pdbx_description
1 polymer ?
#
loop_
_entity_poly.entity_id
_entity_poly.type
_entity_poly.pdbx_seq_one_letter_code
_entity_poly.pdbx_strand_id
1 'polypeptide(L)'
;MSKRDLRLKINELSSALGTFKGLEIQVGRIFEEDWEEPLGPTPFPSVGTLRSWDLKLLNRYKPFYMPFCDLCCLCTFGKCDLTGDKRGACGITMAGQQSRIVLLAACIGASTHAAHARHMLNHLIEEYGRDAPLEVALNTNVEAPHIRLVCGFRPKTLRDLEDALDYVETQLVQLVAATHTGQEGDNLDFESKVFHAGMLDHVAMEVADIEQIATLGLPKGEPDTPLADLGFGSIDTSKPVIMCIGHNVLPSVDIIDYLMDHDLFGEVEVGGLCCTAHDMSRYDKRAKVIGPISWQLRFIRSGIPDLIVVDEQCLRTDVMIEAKKIGVPVIATSEKSCLGLPDRTGDDPDKIVEDLVEGRVPGVLILDPRKVGEVSVKTVMAVAPRRAGFKTLTREAVSEMAKKCRSCMECVRACPNNLPIMEAVQAAAQGDFEPLAALYDLCVGCARCESACPVDFPIITFINKAAEKEILNEKYLMRVGRGAIQDVEIREVGRAIVFGEIPGVVALVGCANYPAGGADVARIAEEFLKRRFIVLVSGCSAMNIAMTRDEDGLNLYEKYPGIFDAGGLVNVGSCVSNAHITGATIKIANIFAKRPLRANYEEIADYVYNRVGAVGVAWGAMSQKAASIAAGCWRLGIPVVVGPHGAKYRRMLLGRKEREEDWMVYDARSGEKVYVGPAPEHLFYAAETVEEALVMIAKLAMRPNDTSKGRAVKLSHYIDLYQKYYGGMPDDLHLYVRREADVPFTMRDQIMKALEEAGWVEGKIASPDPTLVDRLVRRRL
;
A
#
# COMPACT_ATOMS: atom_id res chain seq x y z
N MET A 1 10.12 8.71 -25.19
CA MET A 1 10.22 9.83 -26.16
C MET A 1 8.96 10.67 -25.98
N SER A 2 9.01 11.71 -25.14
CA SER A 2 7.85 12.58 -24.84
C SER A 2 7.59 13.58 -25.97
N LYS A 3 6.34 14.05 -26.06
CA LYS A 3 5.80 14.81 -27.21
C LYS A 3 5.78 16.33 -26.94
N ARG A 4 6.82 16.97 -27.48
CA ARG A 4 6.93 18.34 -28.02
C ARG A 4 6.86 19.59 -27.12
N ASP A 5 7.61 20.68 -27.38
CA ASP A 5 8.96 20.99 -27.92
C ASP A 5 9.05 22.50 -28.19
N LEU A 6 10.26 23.08 -28.17
CA LEU A 6 10.51 24.32 -28.90
C LEU A 6 10.45 23.98 -30.40
N ARG A 7 9.35 24.36 -31.05
CA ARG A 7 9.12 24.15 -32.49
C ARG A 7 9.37 25.44 -33.24
N LEU A 8 10.56 25.56 -33.84
CA LEU A 8 10.94 26.68 -34.69
C LEU A 8 10.74 26.29 -36.16
N LYS A 9 9.81 26.98 -36.82
CA LYS A 9 9.61 26.84 -38.26
C LYS A 9 10.25 28.03 -38.96
N ILE A 10 11.27 27.77 -39.77
CA ILE A 10 11.98 28.78 -40.56
C ILE A 10 11.63 28.57 -42.03
N ASN A 11 10.88 29.50 -42.61
CA ASN A 11 10.39 29.37 -43.98
C ASN A 11 11.53 29.35 -45.00
N GLU A 12 12.59 30.13 -44.78
CA GLU A 12 13.78 30.18 -45.61
C GLU A 12 14.99 30.61 -44.77
N LEU A 13 16.03 29.78 -44.72
CA LEU A 13 17.30 30.08 -44.06
C LEU A 13 18.42 30.07 -45.10
N SER A 14 19.04 31.23 -45.34
CA SER A 14 20.22 31.33 -46.21
C SER A 14 21.49 31.37 -45.37
N SER A 15 22.42 30.44 -45.63
CA SER A 15 23.75 30.43 -45.01
C SER A 15 24.84 30.20 -46.05
N ALA A 16 26.11 30.29 -45.65
CA ALA A 16 27.25 30.01 -46.53
C ALA A 16 27.27 28.56 -47.07
N LEU A 17 26.47 27.66 -46.50
CA LEU A 17 26.30 26.27 -46.94
C LEU A 17 25.14 26.08 -47.94
N GLY A 18 24.31 27.10 -48.17
CA GLY A 18 23.17 27.05 -49.09
C GLY A 18 21.89 27.66 -48.52
N THR A 19 20.84 27.64 -49.34
CA THR A 19 19.49 28.11 -48.98
C THR A 19 18.59 26.93 -48.65
N PHE A 20 18.13 26.86 -47.41
CA PHE A 20 17.24 25.82 -46.89
C PHE A 20 15.81 26.36 -46.80
N LYS A 21 14.88 25.76 -47.55
CA LYS A 21 13.44 26.14 -47.52
C LYS A 21 12.64 25.17 -46.66
N GLY A 22 11.75 25.70 -45.83
CA GLY A 22 10.87 24.92 -44.96
C GLY A 22 11.61 24.17 -43.84
N LEU A 23 12.67 24.76 -43.28
CA LEU A 23 13.44 24.15 -42.19
C LEU A 23 12.59 24.14 -40.91
N GLU A 24 12.40 22.95 -40.34
CA GLU A 24 11.73 22.75 -39.07
C GLU A 24 12.75 22.24 -38.04
N ILE A 25 12.98 23.04 -36.99
CA ILE A 25 13.85 22.67 -35.87
C ILE A 25 12.94 22.32 -34.70
N GLN A 26 13.15 21.13 -34.16
CA GLN A 26 12.40 20.58 -33.04
C GLN A 26 13.40 20.25 -31.94
N VAL A 27 13.41 21.06 -30.87
CA VAL A 27 14.26 20.82 -29.69
C VAL A 27 13.41 20.17 -28.62
N GLY A 28 13.87 19.01 -28.14
CA GLY A 28 13.34 18.29 -26.98
C GLY A 28 13.19 19.17 -25.74
N ARG A 29 12.52 18.67 -24.69
CA ARG A 29 12.44 19.37 -23.40
C ARG A 29 13.84 19.68 -22.87
N ILE A 30 14.11 20.95 -22.58
CA ILE A 30 15.35 21.42 -21.95
C ILE A 30 15.09 21.47 -20.45
N PHE A 31 15.81 20.67 -19.68
CA PHE A 31 15.80 20.77 -18.21
C PHE A 31 16.78 21.86 -17.79
N GLU A 32 16.35 22.75 -16.90
CA GLU A 32 17.24 23.73 -16.26
C GLU A 32 18.20 22.97 -15.32
N GLU A 33 19.48 22.88 -15.71
CA GLU A 33 20.50 22.14 -14.96
C GLU A 33 21.24 23.03 -13.95
N ASP A 34 20.57 23.38 -12.85
CA ASP A 34 21.26 23.78 -11.62
C ASP A 34 21.45 22.55 -10.72
N TRP A 35 22.36 21.64 -11.12
CA TRP A 35 22.65 20.41 -10.38
C TRP A 35 24.15 20.13 -10.28
N GLU A 36 24.68 20.13 -9.05
CA GLU A 36 26.08 19.75 -8.79
C GLU A 36 26.33 18.23 -8.89
N GLU A 37 25.28 17.42 -8.82
CA GLU A 37 25.36 15.97 -8.77
C GLU A 37 25.37 15.34 -10.18
N PRO A 38 26.34 14.48 -10.51
CA PRO A 38 26.41 13.84 -11.81
C PRO A 38 25.24 12.87 -12.04
N LEU A 39 24.83 12.72 -13.29
CA LEU A 39 23.85 11.72 -13.70
C LEU A 39 24.40 10.31 -13.45
N GLY A 40 23.64 9.50 -12.72
CA GLY A 40 23.94 8.10 -12.47
C GLY A 40 23.78 7.21 -13.71
N PRO A 41 24.11 5.92 -13.59
CA PRO A 41 24.25 5.02 -14.74
C PRO A 41 22.92 4.55 -15.35
N THR A 42 21.79 4.74 -14.67
CA THR A 42 20.51 4.13 -15.08
C THR A 42 19.36 5.15 -15.13
N PRO A 43 19.44 6.22 -15.94
CA PRO A 43 18.32 7.14 -16.12
C PRO A 43 17.22 6.47 -16.95
N PHE A 44 15.97 6.59 -16.52
CA PHE A 44 14.80 6.02 -17.20
C PHE A 44 15.03 4.54 -17.60
N PRO A 45 15.32 3.66 -16.62
CA PRO A 45 15.76 2.30 -16.92
C PRO A 45 14.71 1.55 -17.73
N SER A 46 15.14 0.83 -18.76
CA SER A 46 14.29 -0.13 -19.47
C SER A 46 14.05 -1.37 -18.61
N VAL A 47 13.09 -2.21 -19.02
CA VAL A 47 12.78 -3.50 -18.36
C VAL A 47 14.04 -4.31 -18.02
N GLY A 48 15.04 -4.37 -18.91
CA GLY A 48 16.26 -5.15 -18.72
C GLY A 48 17.42 -4.41 -18.02
N THR A 49 17.33 -3.09 -17.82
CA THR A 49 18.46 -2.25 -17.38
C THR A 49 18.98 -2.65 -15.99
N LEU A 50 18.09 -2.94 -15.05
CA LEU A 50 18.42 -3.25 -13.66
C LEU A 50 18.37 -4.76 -13.34
N ARG A 51 18.25 -5.60 -14.37
CA ARG A 51 18.22 -7.07 -14.25
C ARG A 51 19.43 -7.61 -13.49
N SER A 52 20.59 -6.98 -13.66
CA SER A 52 21.83 -7.34 -12.97
C SER A 52 21.69 -7.27 -11.45
N TRP A 53 20.98 -6.26 -10.94
CA TRP A 53 20.72 -6.07 -9.52
C TRP A 53 19.63 -7.03 -9.05
N ASP A 54 18.53 -7.11 -9.81
CA ASP A 54 17.39 -7.97 -9.49
C ASP A 54 17.83 -9.44 -9.32
N LEU A 55 18.70 -9.94 -10.22
CA LEU A 55 19.22 -11.31 -10.12
C LEU A 55 20.15 -11.53 -8.93
N LYS A 56 20.85 -10.51 -8.41
CA LYS A 56 21.63 -10.68 -7.17
C LYS A 56 20.69 -10.96 -6.00
N LEU A 57 19.59 -10.22 -5.92
CA LEU A 57 18.57 -10.44 -4.90
C LEU A 57 17.86 -11.78 -5.12
N LEU A 58 17.43 -12.11 -6.35
CA LEU A 58 16.67 -13.34 -6.63
C LEU A 58 17.52 -14.62 -6.51
N ASN A 59 18.83 -14.54 -6.72
CA ASN A 59 19.73 -15.68 -6.46
C ASN A 59 19.91 -15.94 -4.97
N ARG A 60 19.91 -14.89 -4.14
CA ARG A 60 19.95 -14.98 -2.67
C ARG A 60 18.60 -15.40 -2.09
N TYR A 61 17.53 -14.75 -2.53
CA TYR A 61 16.15 -14.98 -2.09
C TYR A 61 15.38 -15.72 -3.17
N LYS A 62 15.67 -17.01 -3.31
CA LYS A 62 15.08 -17.81 -4.37
C LYS A 62 13.55 -17.82 -4.26
N PRO A 63 12.83 -17.59 -5.36
CA PRO A 63 11.38 -17.70 -5.36
C PRO A 63 10.90 -19.10 -4.93
N PHE A 64 10.08 -19.14 -3.89
CA PHE A 64 9.34 -20.32 -3.46
C PHE A 64 7.91 -20.23 -4.01
N TYR A 65 7.61 -21.02 -5.04
CA TYR A 65 6.32 -21.00 -5.72
C TYR A 65 5.29 -21.87 -5.01
N MET A 66 4.09 -21.31 -4.81
CA MET A 66 2.94 -21.94 -4.17
C MET A 66 1.73 -21.80 -5.12
N PRO A 67 1.58 -22.71 -6.10
CA PRO A 67 0.49 -22.63 -7.06
C PRO A 67 -0.88 -22.59 -6.38
N PHE A 68 -1.63 -21.51 -6.61
CA PHE A 68 -3.05 -21.46 -6.23
C PHE A 68 -3.94 -22.21 -7.23
N CYS A 69 -3.43 -22.45 -8.44
CA CYS A 69 -4.08 -23.20 -9.50
C CYS A 69 -2.99 -23.90 -10.32
N ASP A 70 -3.19 -25.19 -10.59
CA ASP A 70 -2.24 -26.01 -11.36
C ASP A 70 -2.44 -25.92 -12.88
N LEU A 71 -3.33 -25.04 -13.34
CA LEU A 71 -3.67 -24.90 -14.75
C LEU A 71 -3.17 -23.57 -15.32
N CYS A 72 -2.79 -23.59 -16.60
CA CYS A 72 -2.65 -22.38 -17.41
C CYS A 72 -3.82 -22.27 -18.40
N CYS A 73 -4.56 -21.16 -18.33
CA CYS A 73 -5.75 -20.89 -19.15
C CYS A 73 -5.64 -19.60 -19.99
N LEU A 74 -4.43 -19.10 -20.26
CA LEU A 74 -4.24 -17.78 -20.90
C LEU A 74 -4.41 -17.76 -22.43
N CYS A 75 -4.45 -18.90 -23.12
CA CYS A 75 -4.60 -18.94 -24.58
C CYS A 75 -5.44 -20.12 -25.03
N THR A 76 -5.78 -20.14 -26.32
CA THR A 76 -6.64 -21.14 -26.96
C THR A 76 -6.00 -22.51 -27.15
N PHE A 77 -4.68 -22.66 -26.95
CA PHE A 77 -4.05 -23.97 -26.79
C PHE A 77 -4.34 -24.61 -25.43
N GLY A 78 -4.74 -23.80 -24.45
CA GLY A 78 -5.11 -24.27 -23.12
C GLY A 78 -6.51 -24.89 -23.06
N LYS A 79 -6.96 -25.36 -21.89
CA LYS A 79 -6.25 -25.31 -20.59
C LYS A 79 -5.10 -26.32 -20.55
N CYS A 80 -3.91 -25.88 -20.16
CA CYS A 80 -2.77 -26.77 -19.93
C CYS A 80 -2.69 -27.17 -18.46
N ASP A 81 -2.52 -28.45 -18.18
CA ASP A 81 -2.21 -28.99 -16.86
C ASP A 81 -0.70 -28.91 -16.59
N LEU A 82 -0.31 -28.17 -15.55
CA LEU A 82 1.09 -27.97 -15.14
C LEU A 82 1.46 -28.79 -13.90
N THR A 83 0.55 -29.65 -13.40
CA THR A 83 0.76 -30.48 -12.20
C THR A 83 2.05 -31.29 -12.30
N GLY A 84 2.84 -31.31 -11.22
CA GLY A 84 4.09 -32.09 -11.18
C GLY A 84 5.17 -31.58 -12.14
N ASP A 85 5.20 -30.27 -12.39
CA ASP A 85 6.14 -29.58 -13.28
C ASP A 85 6.04 -29.97 -14.77
N LYS A 86 4.83 -30.38 -15.19
CA LYS A 86 4.52 -30.48 -16.62
C LYS A 86 4.65 -29.12 -17.29
N ARG A 87 4.97 -29.14 -18.58
CA ARG A 87 4.99 -27.94 -19.42
C ARG A 87 3.66 -27.71 -20.10
N GLY A 88 3.28 -26.45 -20.23
CA GLY A 88 2.16 -26.06 -21.09
C GLY A 88 2.49 -26.29 -22.57
N ALA A 89 1.48 -26.18 -23.44
CA ALA A 89 1.64 -26.38 -24.88
C ALA A 89 2.69 -25.46 -25.53
N CYS A 90 2.90 -24.26 -24.98
CA CYS A 90 3.94 -23.32 -25.41
C CYS A 90 5.31 -23.52 -24.73
N GLY A 91 5.46 -24.53 -23.88
CA GLY A 91 6.70 -24.84 -23.17
C GLY A 91 6.86 -24.21 -21.79
N ILE A 92 5.96 -23.31 -21.35
CA ILE A 92 6.05 -22.67 -20.02
C ILE A 92 5.94 -23.71 -18.88
N THR A 93 6.75 -23.55 -17.84
CA THR A 93 6.73 -24.39 -16.62
C THR A 93 5.72 -23.87 -15.60
N MET A 94 5.48 -24.64 -14.53
CA MET A 94 4.70 -24.16 -13.39
C MET A 94 5.32 -22.90 -12.78
N ALA A 95 6.63 -22.90 -12.51
CA ALA A 95 7.35 -21.75 -11.96
C ALA A 95 7.25 -20.51 -12.85
N GLY A 96 7.45 -20.67 -14.17
CA GLY A 96 7.28 -19.58 -15.13
C GLY A 96 5.86 -19.05 -15.14
N GLN A 97 4.85 -19.93 -15.07
CA GLN A 97 3.45 -19.51 -15.00
C GLN A 97 3.12 -18.78 -13.70
N GLN A 98 3.57 -19.25 -12.53
CA GLN A 98 3.34 -18.54 -11.27
C GLN A 98 3.97 -17.15 -11.32
N SER A 99 5.23 -17.05 -11.77
CA SER A 99 5.94 -15.77 -11.93
C SER A 99 5.21 -14.82 -12.91
N ARG A 100 4.69 -15.36 -14.01
CA ARG A 100 3.87 -14.60 -14.97
C ARG A 100 2.59 -14.05 -14.35
N ILE A 101 1.91 -14.84 -13.53
CA ILE A 101 0.71 -14.37 -12.81
C ILE A 101 1.06 -13.32 -11.75
N VAL A 102 2.22 -13.45 -11.08
CA VAL A 102 2.73 -12.42 -10.16
C VAL A 102 3.06 -11.14 -10.92
N LEU A 103 3.69 -11.22 -12.10
CA LEU A 103 3.92 -10.06 -12.97
C LEU A 103 2.62 -9.40 -13.40
N LEU A 104 1.61 -10.17 -13.81
CA LEU A 104 0.29 -9.63 -14.11
C LEU A 104 -0.32 -8.90 -12.90
N ALA A 105 -0.21 -9.46 -11.70
CA ALA A 105 -0.68 -8.80 -10.49
C ALA A 105 0.08 -7.49 -10.22
N ALA A 106 1.41 -7.48 -10.35
CA ALA A 106 2.21 -6.28 -10.18
C ALA A 106 1.91 -5.22 -11.26
N CYS A 107 1.70 -5.62 -12.52
CA CYS A 107 1.29 -4.71 -13.59
C CYS A 107 -0.09 -4.11 -13.34
N ILE A 108 -1.07 -4.90 -12.86
CA ILE A 108 -2.39 -4.38 -12.49
C ILE A 108 -2.25 -3.34 -11.38
N GLY A 109 -1.49 -3.65 -10.32
CA GLY A 109 -1.25 -2.74 -9.21
C GLY A 109 -0.60 -1.43 -9.65
N ALA A 110 0.51 -1.52 -10.39
CA ALA A 110 1.26 -0.38 -10.88
C ALA A 110 0.46 0.47 -11.88
N SER A 111 -0.29 -0.16 -12.79
CA SER A 111 -1.18 0.56 -13.71
C SER A 111 -2.31 1.27 -12.98
N THR A 112 -2.75 0.72 -11.84
CA THR A 112 -3.80 1.33 -11.03
C THR A 112 -3.33 2.63 -10.39
N HIS A 113 -2.13 2.67 -9.78
CA HIS A 113 -1.57 3.91 -9.25
C HIS A 113 -1.17 4.89 -10.36
N ALA A 114 -0.60 4.40 -11.47
CA ALA A 114 -0.24 5.25 -12.62
C ALA A 114 -1.47 5.92 -13.25
N ALA A 115 -2.57 5.18 -13.44
CA ALA A 115 -3.79 5.73 -14.01
C ALA A 115 -4.55 6.66 -13.05
N HIS A 116 -4.35 6.50 -11.74
CA HIS A 116 -4.82 7.44 -10.73
C HIS A 116 -4.03 8.75 -10.81
N ALA A 117 -2.69 8.66 -10.78
CA ALA A 117 -1.79 9.80 -10.92
C ALA A 117 -2.06 10.57 -12.23
N ARG A 118 -2.17 9.87 -13.36
CA ARG A 118 -2.43 10.53 -14.66
C ARG A 118 -3.77 11.25 -14.69
N HIS A 119 -4.81 10.64 -14.13
CA HIS A 119 -6.14 11.24 -14.10
C HIS A 119 -6.12 12.53 -13.28
N MET A 120 -5.54 12.48 -12.07
CA MET A 120 -5.41 13.67 -11.22
C MET A 120 -4.51 14.72 -11.85
N LEU A 121 -3.31 14.36 -12.35
CA LEU A 121 -2.40 15.30 -13.00
C LEU A 121 -3.07 16.10 -14.13
N ASN A 122 -3.83 15.42 -15.00
CA ASN A 122 -4.53 16.08 -16.11
C ASN A 122 -5.53 17.12 -15.59
N HIS A 123 -6.35 16.74 -14.62
CA HIS A 123 -7.34 17.64 -14.02
C HIS A 123 -6.67 18.81 -13.28
N LEU A 124 -5.65 18.54 -12.47
CA LEU A 124 -4.92 19.55 -11.72
C LEU A 124 -4.15 20.51 -12.65
N ILE A 125 -3.67 20.05 -13.80
CA ILE A 125 -3.08 20.92 -14.84
C ILE A 125 -4.13 21.83 -15.47
N GLU A 126 -5.35 21.32 -15.71
CA GLU A 126 -6.46 22.11 -16.23
C GLU A 126 -6.88 23.20 -15.23
N GLU A 127 -6.90 22.87 -13.95
CA GLU A 127 -7.35 23.76 -12.87
C GLU A 127 -6.28 24.77 -12.42
N TYR A 128 -5.06 24.30 -12.14
CA TYR A 128 -3.99 25.11 -11.54
C TYR A 128 -2.90 25.54 -12.55
N GLY A 129 -2.92 24.97 -13.75
CA GLY A 129 -1.92 25.24 -14.79
C GLY A 129 -0.66 24.41 -14.66
N ARG A 130 0.00 24.15 -15.80
CA ARG A 130 1.23 23.34 -15.89
C ARG A 130 2.39 23.84 -15.03
N ASP A 131 2.44 25.15 -14.78
CA ASP A 131 3.56 25.79 -14.08
C ASP A 131 3.30 25.95 -12.57
N ALA A 132 2.21 25.36 -12.05
CA ALA A 132 1.94 25.28 -10.62
C ALA A 132 3.11 24.58 -9.88
N PRO A 133 3.64 25.17 -8.80
CA PRO A 133 4.84 24.68 -8.12
C PRO A 133 4.55 23.43 -7.28
N LEU A 134 5.54 22.54 -7.19
CA LEU A 134 5.48 21.34 -6.35
C LEU A 134 6.05 21.61 -4.95
N GLU A 135 5.19 22.04 -4.04
CA GLU A 135 5.54 22.22 -2.63
C GLU A 135 5.11 21.00 -1.80
N VAL A 136 5.97 19.99 -1.75
CA VAL A 136 5.61 18.65 -1.23
C VAL A 136 5.74 18.53 0.29
N ALA A 137 6.76 19.14 0.88
CA ALA A 137 7.01 19.04 2.31
C ALA A 137 7.83 20.22 2.82
N LEU A 138 7.57 20.61 4.06
CA LEU A 138 8.38 21.59 4.76
C LEU A 138 9.80 21.06 4.98
N ASN A 139 10.77 21.99 5.05
CA ASN A 139 12.16 21.71 5.39
C ASN A 139 12.82 20.59 4.56
N THR A 140 12.48 20.50 3.27
CA THR A 140 12.89 19.38 2.39
C THR A 140 13.55 19.89 1.10
N ASN A 141 14.72 19.36 0.78
CA ASN A 141 15.46 19.56 -0.47
C ASN A 141 15.46 18.31 -1.37
N VAL A 142 14.92 17.19 -0.87
CA VAL A 142 14.69 15.95 -1.61
C VAL A 142 13.17 15.70 -1.62
N GLU A 143 12.48 16.40 -2.51
CA GLU A 143 11.01 16.46 -2.55
C GLU A 143 10.40 15.23 -3.24
N ALA A 144 11.09 14.70 -4.27
CA ALA A 144 10.66 13.55 -5.05
C ALA A 144 11.79 12.48 -5.16
N PRO A 145 12.07 11.73 -4.08
CA PRO A 145 13.16 10.77 -4.04
C PRO A 145 13.07 9.67 -5.13
N HIS A 146 11.89 9.16 -5.46
CA HIS A 146 11.75 8.10 -6.49
C HIS A 146 11.94 8.63 -7.90
N ILE A 147 11.35 9.78 -8.25
CA ILE A 147 11.55 10.42 -9.56
C ILE A 147 13.04 10.75 -9.75
N ARG A 148 13.70 11.32 -8.73
CA ARG A 148 15.15 11.58 -8.80
C ARG A 148 15.96 10.31 -8.95
N LEU A 149 15.60 9.25 -8.23
CA LEU A 149 16.31 7.96 -8.25
C LEU A 149 16.19 7.22 -9.59
N VAL A 150 15.00 7.26 -10.19
CA VAL A 150 14.66 6.45 -11.38
C VAL A 150 14.82 7.26 -12.66
N CYS A 151 14.28 8.47 -12.70
CA CYS A 151 14.27 9.32 -13.89
C CYS A 151 15.49 10.24 -13.96
N GLY A 152 16.09 10.60 -12.82
CA GLY A 152 17.29 11.42 -12.79
C GLY A 152 17.06 12.91 -13.04
N PHE A 153 15.85 13.41 -12.75
CA PHE A 153 15.50 14.82 -12.76
C PHE A 153 14.80 15.25 -11.46
N ARG A 154 14.81 16.55 -11.16
CA ARG A 154 14.10 17.16 -10.03
C ARG A 154 12.82 17.81 -10.56
N PRO A 155 11.63 17.29 -10.26
CA PRO A 155 10.40 17.95 -10.64
C PRO A 155 10.21 19.22 -9.79
N LYS A 156 9.87 20.34 -10.44
CA LYS A 156 9.59 21.64 -9.82
C LYS A 156 8.12 22.05 -10.00
N THR A 157 7.47 21.64 -11.09
CA THR A 157 6.07 21.95 -11.39
C THR A 157 5.26 20.72 -11.81
N LEU A 158 3.93 20.85 -11.88
CA LEU A 158 3.05 19.79 -12.40
C LEU A 158 3.49 19.28 -13.78
N ARG A 159 3.95 20.17 -14.67
CA ARG A 159 4.49 19.81 -15.99
C ARG A 159 5.61 18.78 -15.91
N ASP A 160 6.47 18.85 -14.90
CA ASP A 160 7.60 17.92 -14.78
C ASP A 160 7.13 16.49 -14.46
N LEU A 161 5.95 16.34 -13.85
CA LEU A 161 5.36 15.04 -13.54
C LEU A 161 4.87 14.30 -14.79
N GLU A 162 4.53 15.03 -15.87
CA GLU A 162 4.15 14.44 -17.16
C GLU A 162 5.26 13.51 -17.69
N ASP A 163 6.53 13.89 -17.58
CA ASP A 163 7.65 13.07 -18.07
C ASP A 163 7.86 11.79 -17.24
N ALA A 164 7.64 11.87 -15.93
CA ALA A 164 7.72 10.70 -15.06
C ALA A 164 6.62 9.68 -15.39
N LEU A 165 5.39 10.16 -15.58
CA LEU A 165 4.26 9.30 -15.94
C LEU A 165 4.37 8.75 -17.36
N ASP A 166 4.82 9.55 -18.34
CA ASP A 166 5.06 9.09 -19.71
C ASP A 166 6.04 7.90 -19.74
N TYR A 167 7.09 7.97 -18.91
CA TYR A 167 8.03 6.87 -18.72
C TYR A 167 7.36 5.65 -18.09
N VAL A 168 6.63 5.84 -16.98
CA VAL A 168 5.93 4.76 -16.28
C VAL A 168 4.96 4.03 -17.22
N GLU A 169 4.11 4.77 -17.91
CA GLU A 169 3.12 4.26 -18.86
C GLU A 169 3.80 3.47 -19.99
N THR A 170 4.89 4.02 -20.54
CA THR A 170 5.67 3.34 -21.58
C THR A 170 6.23 2.00 -21.10
N GLN A 171 6.81 1.96 -19.89
CA GLN A 171 7.38 0.71 -19.36
C GLN A 171 6.31 -0.30 -18.94
N LEU A 172 5.17 0.15 -18.42
CA LEU A 172 4.04 -0.75 -18.08
C LEU A 172 3.52 -1.49 -19.32
N VAL A 173 3.43 -0.83 -20.48
CA VAL A 173 3.06 -1.49 -21.74
C VAL A 173 4.05 -2.61 -22.08
N GLN A 174 5.35 -2.39 -21.90
CA GLN A 174 6.37 -3.42 -22.15
C GLN A 174 6.23 -4.61 -21.20
N LEU A 175 5.93 -4.36 -19.92
CA LEU A 175 5.75 -5.42 -18.93
C LEU A 175 4.50 -6.25 -19.21
N VAL A 176 3.37 -5.61 -19.55
CA VAL A 176 2.15 -6.33 -19.95
C VAL A 176 2.42 -7.15 -21.22
N ALA A 177 3.12 -6.60 -22.21
CA ALA A 177 3.51 -7.33 -23.41
C ALA A 177 4.35 -8.59 -23.10
N ALA A 178 5.22 -8.53 -22.08
CA ALA A 178 6.01 -9.68 -21.63
C ALA A 178 5.17 -10.82 -21.00
N THR A 179 3.92 -10.54 -20.61
CA THR A 179 3.00 -11.58 -20.09
C THR A 179 2.22 -12.31 -21.19
N HIS A 180 2.34 -11.87 -22.44
CA HIS A 180 1.72 -12.55 -23.58
C HIS A 180 2.23 -14.01 -23.70
N THR A 181 1.39 -14.89 -24.26
CA THR A 181 1.77 -16.29 -24.48
C THR A 181 2.98 -16.39 -25.42
N GLY A 182 4.01 -17.17 -25.04
CA GLY A 182 5.21 -17.38 -25.86
C GLY A 182 6.25 -16.25 -25.80
N GLN A 183 6.27 -15.47 -24.72
CA GLN A 183 7.26 -14.40 -24.50
C GLN A 183 8.41 -14.89 -23.59
N GLU A 184 8.44 -14.46 -22.33
CA GLU A 184 9.47 -14.84 -21.38
C GLU A 184 9.37 -16.34 -21.01
N GLY A 185 10.53 -17.00 -21.01
CA GLY A 185 10.68 -18.43 -20.77
C GLY A 185 11.34 -18.75 -19.42
N ASP A 186 12.03 -17.79 -18.81
CA ASP A 186 12.71 -17.95 -17.52
C ASP A 186 11.91 -17.31 -16.37
N ASN A 187 11.77 -18.04 -15.27
CA ASN A 187 10.96 -17.60 -14.13
C ASN A 187 11.64 -16.49 -13.33
N LEU A 188 12.97 -16.45 -13.23
CA LEU A 188 13.68 -15.35 -12.55
C LEU A 188 13.63 -14.07 -13.39
N ASP A 189 13.63 -14.19 -14.70
CA ASP A 189 13.42 -13.05 -15.60
C ASP A 189 11.99 -12.48 -15.52
N PHE A 190 10.98 -13.30 -15.24
CA PHE A 190 9.66 -12.80 -14.87
C PHE A 190 9.71 -12.07 -13.52
N GLU A 191 10.41 -12.58 -12.51
CA GLU A 191 10.52 -11.94 -11.20
C GLU A 191 11.33 -10.62 -11.25
N SER A 192 12.36 -10.52 -12.10
CA SER A 192 13.04 -9.23 -12.37
C SER A 192 12.08 -8.20 -12.99
N LYS A 193 11.16 -8.65 -13.86
CA LYS A 193 10.08 -7.81 -14.40
C LYS A 193 9.06 -7.42 -13.33
N VAL A 194 8.79 -8.28 -12.35
CA VAL A 194 7.97 -7.94 -11.16
C VAL A 194 8.63 -6.80 -10.38
N PHE A 195 9.94 -6.88 -10.14
CA PHE A 195 10.69 -5.82 -9.46
C PHE A 195 10.66 -4.52 -10.28
N HIS A 196 10.75 -4.62 -11.61
CA HIS A 196 10.59 -3.46 -12.48
C HIS A 196 9.21 -2.82 -12.34
N ALA A 197 8.13 -3.60 -12.36
CA ALA A 197 6.77 -3.09 -12.14
C ALA A 197 6.65 -2.36 -10.80
N GLY A 198 7.23 -2.91 -9.73
CA GLY A 198 7.18 -2.29 -8.40
C GLY A 198 7.98 -0.99 -8.28
N MET A 199 9.10 -0.85 -8.99
CA MET A 199 9.81 0.43 -9.07
C MET A 199 8.96 1.50 -9.78
N LEU A 200 8.33 1.14 -10.91
CA LEU A 200 7.43 2.06 -11.63
C LEU A 200 6.24 2.46 -10.75
N ASP A 201 5.72 1.51 -9.97
CA ASP A 201 4.64 1.74 -9.01
C ASP A 201 5.01 2.81 -7.98
N HIS A 202 6.21 2.74 -7.40
CA HIS A 202 6.66 3.74 -6.43
C HIS A 202 6.83 5.14 -7.06
N VAL A 203 7.25 5.22 -8.32
CA VAL A 203 7.29 6.50 -9.06
C VAL A 203 5.87 7.04 -9.29
N ALA A 204 4.93 6.20 -9.75
CA ALA A 204 3.54 6.60 -9.96
C ALA A 204 2.85 7.06 -8.67
N MET A 205 3.07 6.33 -7.58
CA MET A 205 2.57 6.68 -6.25
C MET A 205 3.17 8.00 -5.76
N GLU A 206 4.46 8.24 -5.99
CA GLU A 206 5.09 9.52 -5.65
C GLU A 206 4.44 10.66 -6.43
N VAL A 207 4.27 10.52 -7.75
CA VAL A 207 3.55 11.52 -8.57
C VAL A 207 2.16 11.80 -8.01
N ALA A 208 1.36 10.75 -7.79
CA ALA A 208 -0.01 10.86 -7.30
C ALA A 208 -0.12 11.63 -5.99
N ASP A 209 0.77 11.38 -5.02
CA ASP A 209 0.65 12.04 -3.71
C ASP A 209 1.23 13.46 -3.72
N ILE A 210 2.35 13.69 -4.42
CA ILE A 210 2.98 15.03 -4.42
C ILE A 210 2.17 16.07 -5.18
N GLU A 211 1.45 15.69 -6.25
CA GLU A 211 0.62 16.62 -7.01
C GLU A 211 -0.60 17.07 -6.20
N GLN A 212 -1.27 16.15 -5.49
CA GLN A 212 -2.41 16.50 -4.65
C GLN A 212 -1.98 17.28 -3.39
N ILE A 213 -0.82 16.97 -2.80
CA ILE A 213 -0.27 17.79 -1.70
C ILE A 213 -0.02 19.22 -2.16
N ALA A 214 0.62 19.37 -3.31
CA ALA A 214 1.01 20.69 -3.83
C ALA A 214 -0.20 21.56 -4.21
N THR A 215 -1.27 20.96 -4.74
CA THR A 215 -2.38 21.69 -5.35
C THR A 215 -3.61 21.80 -4.46
N LEU A 216 -3.90 20.80 -3.62
CA LEU A 216 -5.10 20.75 -2.77
C LEU A 216 -4.81 21.18 -1.32
N GLY A 217 -3.62 21.69 -1.04
CA GLY A 217 -3.28 22.20 0.30
C GLY A 217 -3.24 21.13 1.39
N LEU A 218 -2.96 19.87 1.03
CA LEU A 218 -2.83 18.79 2.01
C LEU A 218 -1.61 18.99 2.91
N PRO A 219 -1.51 18.29 4.07
CA PRO A 219 -0.37 18.40 4.97
C PRO A 219 0.98 18.17 4.28
N LYS A 220 1.96 19.02 4.61
CA LYS A 220 3.30 19.11 4.00
C LYS A 220 4.35 18.52 4.95
N GLY A 221 4.06 17.35 5.51
CA GLY A 221 4.97 16.64 6.38
C GLY A 221 5.00 17.19 7.80
N GLU A 222 3.97 17.82 8.34
CA GLU A 222 3.95 18.25 9.75
C GLU A 222 3.77 17.04 10.70
N PRO A 223 4.57 16.90 11.79
CA PRO A 223 4.40 15.77 12.72
C PRO A 223 3.09 15.81 13.53
N ASP A 224 2.55 16.99 13.79
CA ASP A 224 1.34 17.19 14.61
C ASP A 224 0.13 17.57 13.77
N THR A 225 -0.19 16.71 12.78
CA THR A 225 -1.44 16.81 12.04
C THR A 225 -2.64 16.55 12.96
N PRO A 226 -3.80 17.16 12.69
CA PRO A 226 -4.98 16.99 13.52
C PRO A 226 -5.46 15.54 13.54
N LEU A 227 -6.25 15.21 14.55
CA LEU A 227 -7.01 13.95 14.60
C LEU A 227 -8.36 14.15 13.88
N ALA A 228 -8.69 13.24 12.95
CA ALA A 228 -9.98 13.14 12.29
C ALA A 228 -10.84 12.06 12.96
N ASP A 229 -12.16 12.24 12.94
CA ASP A 229 -13.10 11.26 13.45
C ASP A 229 -13.16 10.02 12.54
N LEU A 230 -13.23 8.84 13.16
CA LEU A 230 -13.28 7.56 12.48
C LEU A 230 -14.36 6.62 13.04
N GLY A 231 -15.03 5.85 12.17
CA GLY A 231 -16.00 4.80 12.52
C GLY A 231 -17.46 5.20 12.29
N PHE A 232 -18.38 4.23 12.37
CA PHE A 232 -19.80 4.44 12.06
C PHE A 232 -20.46 5.45 13.01
N GLY A 233 -20.15 5.38 14.31
CA GLY A 233 -20.66 6.28 15.34
C GLY A 233 -20.11 7.71 15.26
N SER A 234 -19.24 8.01 14.29
CA SER A 234 -18.80 9.38 14.01
C SER A 234 -19.75 10.19 13.14
N ILE A 235 -20.67 9.51 12.43
CA ILE A 235 -21.66 10.14 11.55
C ILE A 235 -22.90 10.53 12.36
N ASP A 236 -23.34 11.78 12.21
CA ASP A 236 -24.65 12.21 12.70
C ASP A 236 -25.75 11.75 11.74
N THR A 237 -26.39 10.62 12.08
CA THR A 237 -27.46 10.03 11.25
C THR A 237 -28.77 10.82 11.25
N SER A 238 -28.86 11.93 11.99
CA SER A 238 -30.02 12.85 11.89
C SER A 238 -29.95 13.77 10.67
N LYS A 239 -28.77 13.87 10.05
CA LYS A 239 -28.50 14.66 8.86
C LYS A 239 -28.46 13.78 7.60
N PRO A 240 -28.66 14.36 6.40
CA PRO A 240 -28.36 13.70 5.14
C PRO A 240 -26.90 13.21 5.09
N VAL A 241 -26.68 11.96 4.66
CA VAL A 241 -25.34 11.35 4.63
C VAL A 241 -24.90 11.01 3.20
N ILE A 242 -23.79 11.61 2.76
CA ILE A 242 -23.08 11.22 1.53
C ILE A 242 -21.97 10.23 1.90
N MET A 243 -22.01 9.04 1.31
CA MET A 243 -20.91 8.08 1.43
C MET A 243 -20.04 8.10 0.16
N CYS A 244 -18.77 8.47 0.30
CA CYS A 244 -17.76 8.40 -0.75
C CYS A 244 -16.95 7.10 -0.63
N ILE A 245 -16.80 6.34 -1.70
CA ILE A 245 -16.01 5.11 -1.73
C ILE A 245 -14.96 5.15 -2.83
N GLY A 246 -13.70 4.97 -2.42
CA GLY A 246 -12.60 4.48 -3.25
C GLY A 246 -11.28 5.26 -3.07
N HIS A 247 -10.75 5.94 -4.09
CA HIS A 247 -9.35 6.42 -4.14
C HIS A 247 -9.10 7.84 -4.64
N ASN A 248 -9.66 8.25 -5.79
CA ASN A 248 -9.40 9.58 -6.36
C ASN A 248 -10.13 10.62 -5.51
N VAL A 249 -9.38 11.56 -4.95
CA VAL A 249 -9.94 12.52 -3.99
C VAL A 249 -10.76 13.62 -4.65
N LEU A 250 -10.53 13.92 -5.94
CA LEU A 250 -11.13 15.08 -6.62
C LEU A 250 -12.66 15.15 -6.48
N PRO A 251 -13.43 14.07 -6.76
CA PRO A 251 -14.89 14.13 -6.60
C PRO A 251 -15.33 14.41 -5.16
N SER A 252 -14.58 13.94 -4.17
CA SER A 252 -14.89 14.20 -2.75
C SER A 252 -14.48 15.61 -2.30
N VAL A 253 -13.41 16.17 -2.87
CA VAL A 253 -13.01 17.57 -2.65
C VAL A 253 -14.08 18.50 -3.19
N ASP A 254 -14.57 18.30 -4.42
CA ASP A 254 -15.63 19.15 -4.98
C ASP A 254 -16.96 19.04 -4.22
N ILE A 255 -17.26 17.89 -3.59
CA ILE A 255 -18.40 17.78 -2.67
C ILE A 255 -18.17 18.66 -1.43
N ILE A 256 -16.98 18.62 -0.85
CA ILE A 256 -16.61 19.44 0.31
C ILE A 256 -16.65 20.93 -0.04
N ASP A 257 -16.07 21.32 -1.18
CA ASP A 257 -16.05 22.70 -1.65
C ASP A 257 -17.46 23.22 -1.90
N TYR A 258 -18.31 22.45 -2.59
CA TYR A 258 -19.71 22.85 -2.79
C TYR A 258 -20.46 23.04 -1.47
N LEU A 259 -20.23 22.17 -0.47
CA LEU A 259 -20.81 22.32 0.87
C LEU A 259 -20.28 23.58 1.59
N MET A 260 -19.01 23.91 1.42
CA MET A 260 -18.39 25.10 2.03
C MET A 260 -18.88 26.39 1.37
N ASP A 261 -18.91 26.44 0.05
CA ASP A 261 -19.32 27.61 -0.74
C ASP A 261 -20.81 27.97 -0.54
N HIS A 262 -21.61 27.02 -0.08
CA HIS A 262 -23.05 27.19 0.17
C HIS A 262 -23.42 27.17 1.66
N ASP A 263 -22.46 27.21 2.59
CA ASP A 263 -22.69 27.14 4.04
C ASP A 263 -23.47 25.88 4.51
N LEU A 264 -23.37 24.77 3.77
CA LEU A 264 -24.09 23.52 4.01
C LEU A 264 -23.27 22.46 4.77
N PHE A 265 -21.99 22.72 5.05
CA PHE A 265 -21.13 21.75 5.73
C PHE A 265 -21.66 21.32 7.11
N GLY A 266 -22.40 22.19 7.80
CA GLY A 266 -23.06 21.85 9.07
C GLY A 266 -24.29 20.94 8.94
N GLU A 267 -24.89 20.91 7.75
CA GLU A 267 -26.19 20.29 7.45
C GLU A 267 -26.07 18.90 6.81
N VAL A 268 -24.93 18.57 6.18
CA VAL A 268 -24.71 17.29 5.48
C VAL A 268 -23.45 16.61 6.03
N GLU A 269 -23.55 15.32 6.34
CA GLU A 269 -22.40 14.51 6.72
C GLU A 269 -21.74 13.89 5.47
N VAL A 270 -20.42 13.99 5.37
CA VAL A 270 -19.62 13.35 4.32
C VAL A 270 -18.71 12.31 4.96
N GLY A 271 -18.94 11.05 4.63
CA GLY A 271 -18.17 9.90 5.13
C GLY A 271 -17.44 9.17 4.01
N GLY A 272 -16.16 8.87 4.21
CA GLY A 272 -15.33 8.15 3.24
C GLY A 272 -15.00 6.71 3.63
N LEU A 273 -14.88 5.81 2.65
CA LEU A 273 -14.22 4.50 2.82
C LEU A 273 -13.02 4.34 1.89
N CYS A 274 -12.04 3.56 2.33
CA CYS A 274 -10.78 3.32 1.62
C CYS A 274 -9.93 4.60 1.49
N CYS A 275 -9.08 4.69 0.47
CA CYS A 275 -8.01 5.69 0.40
C CYS A 275 -8.55 7.12 0.14
N THR A 276 -9.69 7.29 -0.54
CA THR A 276 -10.37 8.59 -0.65
C THR A 276 -10.76 9.15 0.72
N ALA A 277 -11.08 8.30 1.70
CA ALA A 277 -11.37 8.73 3.07
C ALA A 277 -10.17 9.37 3.77
N HIS A 278 -8.96 8.85 3.51
CA HIS A 278 -7.73 9.49 3.97
C HIS A 278 -7.57 10.85 3.33
N ASP A 279 -7.66 10.91 2.00
CA ASP A 279 -7.32 12.11 1.26
C ASP A 279 -8.35 13.23 1.47
N MET A 280 -9.65 12.93 1.61
CA MET A 280 -10.66 13.93 1.99
C MET A 280 -10.42 14.46 3.42
N SER A 281 -9.97 13.61 4.36
CA SER A 281 -9.64 14.06 5.72
C SER A 281 -8.34 14.87 5.80
N ARG A 282 -7.45 14.70 4.82
CA ARG A 282 -6.26 15.54 4.62
C ARG A 282 -6.65 16.90 4.06
N TYR A 283 -7.67 16.96 3.22
CA TYR A 283 -8.23 18.20 2.69
C TYR A 283 -9.00 18.98 3.77
N ASP A 284 -9.99 18.34 4.38
CA ASP A 284 -10.74 18.91 5.51
C ASP A 284 -11.12 17.83 6.54
N LYS A 285 -10.58 17.96 7.76
CA LYS A 285 -10.79 17.01 8.86
C LYS A 285 -12.24 16.88 9.32
N ARG A 286 -13.14 17.78 8.90
CA ARG A 286 -14.56 17.68 9.24
C ARG A 286 -15.23 16.57 8.43
N ALA A 287 -14.70 16.19 7.28
CA ALA A 287 -15.07 14.96 6.58
C ALA A 287 -14.66 13.74 7.42
N LYS A 288 -15.52 12.72 7.49
CA LYS A 288 -15.40 11.59 8.41
C LYS A 288 -14.80 10.37 7.73
N VAL A 289 -13.98 9.62 8.46
CA VAL A 289 -13.43 8.35 7.96
C VAL A 289 -14.29 7.20 8.45
N ILE A 290 -15.08 6.58 7.58
CA ILE A 290 -15.93 5.45 7.99
C ILE A 290 -15.07 4.22 8.27
N GLY A 291 -14.13 3.88 7.38
CA GLY A 291 -13.24 2.75 7.60
C GLY A 291 -12.68 2.06 6.35
N PRO A 292 -12.11 0.86 6.53
CA PRO A 292 -11.40 0.13 5.48
C PRO A 292 -12.35 -0.53 4.47
N ILE A 293 -11.79 -1.14 3.43
CA ILE A 293 -12.54 -1.85 2.38
C ILE A 293 -13.52 -2.90 2.92
N SER A 294 -13.16 -3.63 3.99
CA SER A 294 -13.96 -4.70 4.58
C SER A 294 -15.28 -4.21 5.19
N TRP A 295 -15.46 -2.88 5.30
CA TRP A 295 -16.63 -2.25 5.90
C TRP A 295 -17.63 -1.71 4.88
N GLN A 296 -17.30 -1.65 3.59
CA GLN A 296 -18.19 -1.10 2.54
C GLN A 296 -19.59 -1.71 2.58
N LEU A 297 -19.69 -3.04 2.51
CA LEU A 297 -20.99 -3.69 2.49
C LEU A 297 -21.75 -3.50 3.81
N ARG A 298 -21.02 -3.45 4.94
CA ARG A 298 -21.61 -3.27 6.25
C ARG A 298 -22.25 -1.90 6.36
N PHE A 299 -21.56 -0.87 5.88
CA PHE A 299 -22.05 0.51 5.94
C PHE A 299 -23.21 0.70 4.97
N ILE A 300 -23.13 0.18 3.74
CA ILE A 300 -24.28 0.18 2.82
C ILE A 300 -25.50 -0.48 3.50
N ARG A 301 -25.34 -1.69 4.06
CA ARG A 301 -26.45 -2.43 4.66
C ARG A 301 -26.92 -1.92 6.03
N SER A 302 -26.19 -0.98 6.63
CA SER A 302 -26.69 -0.25 7.80
C SER A 302 -27.90 0.63 7.45
N GLY A 303 -28.03 1.02 6.18
CA GLY A 303 -29.06 1.94 5.71
C GLY A 303 -28.73 3.42 5.93
N ILE A 304 -27.62 3.74 6.61
CA ILE A 304 -27.17 5.10 6.94
C ILE A 304 -26.95 6.00 5.71
N PRO A 305 -26.26 5.59 4.63
CA PRO A 305 -26.04 6.48 3.49
C PRO A 305 -27.36 6.87 2.84
N ASP A 306 -27.54 8.14 2.47
CA ASP A 306 -28.64 8.65 1.63
C ASP A 306 -28.24 8.81 0.17
N LEU A 307 -26.94 8.92 -0.08
CA LEU A 307 -26.33 8.94 -1.40
C LEU A 307 -25.00 8.18 -1.35
N ILE A 308 -24.69 7.43 -2.40
CA ILE A 308 -23.40 6.78 -2.56
C ILE A 308 -22.68 7.38 -3.77
N VAL A 309 -21.46 7.86 -3.56
CA VAL A 309 -20.56 8.34 -4.60
C VAL A 309 -19.39 7.37 -4.68
N VAL A 310 -19.15 6.79 -5.85
CA VAL A 310 -18.04 5.86 -6.07
C VAL A 310 -17.11 6.37 -7.16
N ASP A 311 -15.81 6.22 -6.95
CA ASP A 311 -14.79 6.59 -7.92
C ASP A 311 -14.20 5.35 -8.64
N GLU A 312 -13.02 4.89 -8.24
CA GLU A 312 -12.28 3.77 -8.75
C GLU A 312 -11.56 3.00 -7.63
N GLN A 313 -11.27 1.72 -7.95
CA GLN A 313 -10.39 0.82 -7.18
C GLN A 313 -10.92 0.42 -5.78
N CYS A 314 -10.76 -0.87 -5.45
CA CYS A 314 -11.24 -1.45 -4.20
C CYS A 314 -12.74 -1.26 -3.95
N LEU A 315 -13.52 -0.96 -4.98
CA LEU A 315 -14.97 -0.86 -4.91
C LEU A 315 -15.60 -2.24 -4.91
N ARG A 316 -16.67 -2.43 -4.15
CA ARG A 316 -17.58 -3.53 -4.39
C ARG A 316 -18.34 -3.31 -5.69
N THR A 317 -18.11 -4.18 -6.67
CA THR A 317 -18.88 -4.20 -7.94
C THR A 317 -20.37 -4.48 -7.72
N ASP A 318 -20.69 -4.97 -6.53
CA ASP A 318 -21.96 -5.00 -5.80
C ASP A 318 -22.89 -3.81 -5.74
N VAL A 319 -22.28 -2.62 -5.79
CA VAL A 319 -22.79 -1.45 -5.06
C VAL A 319 -24.18 -1.06 -5.53
N MET A 320 -24.47 -1.19 -6.83
CA MET A 320 -25.81 -0.93 -7.38
C MET A 320 -26.88 -1.86 -6.82
N ILE A 321 -26.56 -3.15 -6.66
CA ILE A 321 -27.49 -4.15 -6.13
C ILE A 321 -27.81 -3.84 -4.68
N GLU A 322 -26.78 -3.51 -3.91
CA GLU A 322 -26.89 -3.28 -2.46
C GLU A 322 -27.51 -1.92 -2.15
N ALA A 323 -27.17 -0.87 -2.90
CA ALA A 323 -27.80 0.44 -2.81
C ALA A 323 -29.30 0.40 -3.14
N LYS A 324 -29.68 -0.38 -4.17
CA LYS A 324 -31.08 -0.59 -4.53
C LYS A 324 -31.90 -1.22 -3.40
N LYS A 325 -31.32 -2.15 -2.63
CA LYS A 325 -32.01 -2.79 -1.49
C LYS A 325 -32.36 -1.81 -0.37
N ILE A 326 -31.63 -0.71 -0.26
CA ILE A 326 -31.85 0.34 0.74
C ILE A 326 -32.46 1.63 0.16
N GLY A 327 -32.81 1.62 -1.13
CA GLY A 327 -33.42 2.75 -1.83
C GLY A 327 -32.51 3.97 -1.99
N VAL A 328 -31.21 3.75 -2.19
CA VAL A 328 -30.20 4.82 -2.28
C VAL A 328 -29.69 4.97 -3.71
N PRO A 329 -29.67 6.19 -4.28
CA PRO A 329 -29.04 6.44 -5.57
C PRO A 329 -27.52 6.33 -5.51
N VAL A 330 -26.90 6.02 -6.65
CA VAL A 330 -25.45 5.92 -6.80
C VAL A 330 -24.95 6.87 -7.89
N ILE A 331 -23.89 7.61 -7.61
CA ILE A 331 -23.15 8.41 -8.60
C ILE A 331 -21.78 7.74 -8.80
N ALA A 332 -21.50 7.29 -10.02
CA ALA A 332 -20.17 6.86 -10.41
C ALA A 332 -19.39 8.04 -11.00
N THR A 333 -18.10 8.16 -10.67
CA THR A 333 -17.28 9.33 -11.02
C THR A 333 -16.00 9.00 -11.79
N SER A 334 -15.82 7.74 -12.20
CA SER A 334 -14.65 7.31 -12.96
C SER A 334 -15.04 6.42 -14.14
N GLU A 335 -14.41 6.66 -15.30
CA GLU A 335 -14.51 5.80 -16.48
C GLU A 335 -14.01 4.36 -16.23
N LYS A 336 -13.19 4.18 -15.19
CA LYS A 336 -12.69 2.86 -14.79
C LYS A 336 -13.77 2.01 -14.10
N SER A 337 -14.86 2.63 -13.63
CA SER A 337 -15.98 1.98 -12.96
C SER A 337 -17.31 2.67 -13.27
N CYS A 338 -17.77 2.58 -14.53
CA CYS A 338 -19.05 3.18 -14.96
C CYS A 338 -20.30 2.49 -14.40
N LEU A 339 -20.17 1.28 -13.84
CA LEU A 339 -21.27 0.47 -13.26
C LEU A 339 -22.48 0.20 -14.18
N GLY A 340 -22.33 0.40 -15.50
CA GLY A 340 -23.43 0.31 -16.46
C GLY A 340 -24.46 1.44 -16.33
N LEU A 341 -24.10 2.54 -15.66
CA LEU A 341 -24.96 3.70 -15.46
C LEU A 341 -24.98 4.60 -16.71
N PRO A 342 -26.08 5.33 -16.95
CA PRO A 342 -26.12 6.33 -18.02
C PRO A 342 -25.13 7.46 -17.74
N ASP A 343 -24.35 7.83 -18.74
CA ASP A 343 -23.50 9.02 -18.70
C ASP A 343 -24.37 10.28 -18.78
N ARG A 344 -24.29 11.11 -17.75
CA ARG A 344 -25.00 12.38 -17.62
C ARG A 344 -24.03 13.55 -17.43
N THR A 345 -22.74 13.34 -17.73
CA THR A 345 -21.70 14.37 -17.57
C THR A 345 -22.04 15.66 -18.34
N GLY A 346 -22.66 15.55 -19.52
CA GLY A 346 -23.06 16.71 -20.34
C GLY A 346 -24.41 17.35 -19.97
N ASP A 347 -25.16 16.75 -19.06
CA ASP A 347 -26.53 17.19 -18.77
C ASP A 347 -26.58 18.33 -17.75
N ASP A 348 -27.72 19.01 -17.70
CA ASP A 348 -28.03 20.02 -16.70
C ASP A 348 -28.12 19.39 -15.29
N PRO A 349 -27.39 19.92 -14.27
CA PRO A 349 -27.36 19.35 -12.92
C PRO A 349 -28.74 19.14 -12.30
N ASP A 350 -29.66 20.11 -12.46
CA ASP A 350 -30.98 20.04 -11.83
C ASP A 350 -31.84 18.90 -12.43
N LYS A 351 -31.72 18.64 -13.73
CA LYS A 351 -32.37 17.47 -14.36
C LYS A 351 -31.82 16.14 -13.85
N ILE A 352 -30.52 16.07 -13.60
CA ILE A 352 -29.89 14.87 -13.04
C ILE A 352 -30.43 14.62 -11.62
N VAL A 353 -30.48 15.67 -10.81
CA VAL A 353 -31.02 15.64 -9.44
C VAL A 353 -32.49 15.19 -9.47
N GLU A 354 -33.32 15.77 -10.34
CA GLU A 354 -34.73 15.39 -10.49
C GLU A 354 -34.90 13.90 -10.79
N ASP A 355 -34.17 13.37 -11.78
CA ASP A 355 -34.24 11.96 -12.18
C ASP A 355 -33.81 11.00 -11.05
N LEU A 356 -32.77 11.37 -10.29
CA LEU A 356 -32.28 10.58 -9.15
C LEU A 356 -33.27 10.61 -7.98
N VAL A 357 -33.78 11.79 -7.64
CA VAL A 357 -34.72 12.00 -6.52
C VAL A 357 -36.06 11.32 -6.76
N GLU A 358 -36.54 11.33 -8.01
CA GLU A 358 -37.76 10.62 -8.42
C GLU A 358 -37.56 9.12 -8.65
N GLY A 359 -36.32 8.64 -8.63
CA GLY A 359 -36.00 7.23 -8.86
C GLY A 359 -36.27 6.79 -10.31
N ARG A 360 -36.28 7.71 -11.28
CA ARG A 360 -36.37 7.39 -12.71
C ARG A 360 -35.17 6.57 -13.16
N VAL A 361 -34.01 6.84 -12.56
CA VAL A 361 -32.79 6.04 -12.70
C VAL A 361 -32.23 5.70 -11.31
N PRO A 362 -31.61 4.51 -11.13
CA PRO A 362 -31.02 4.11 -9.84
C PRO A 362 -29.66 4.77 -9.58
N GLY A 363 -29.11 5.47 -10.57
CA GLY A 363 -27.79 6.11 -10.51
C GLY A 363 -27.39 6.69 -11.85
N VAL A 364 -26.28 7.43 -11.86
CA VAL A 364 -25.71 8.11 -13.03
C VAL A 364 -24.18 8.07 -13.02
N LEU A 365 -23.56 8.19 -14.18
CA LEU A 365 -22.13 8.46 -14.35
C LEU A 365 -21.94 9.96 -14.59
N ILE A 366 -21.05 10.59 -13.82
CA ILE A 366 -20.66 12.00 -13.96
C ILE A 366 -19.14 12.08 -13.84
N LEU A 367 -18.46 12.45 -14.93
CA LEU A 367 -16.98 12.50 -14.97
C LEU A 367 -16.39 13.87 -14.60
N ASP A 368 -17.21 14.90 -14.49
CA ASP A 368 -16.80 16.25 -14.08
C ASP A 368 -16.90 16.39 -12.55
N PRO A 369 -15.78 16.51 -11.82
CA PRO A 369 -15.77 16.61 -10.36
C PRO A 369 -16.62 17.76 -9.79
N ARG A 370 -16.59 18.95 -10.40
CA ARG A 370 -17.40 20.10 -9.94
C ARG A 370 -18.89 19.81 -10.01
N LYS A 371 -19.31 19.16 -11.10
CA LYS A 371 -20.71 18.71 -11.27
C LYS A 371 -21.08 17.61 -10.27
N VAL A 372 -20.14 16.72 -9.93
CA VAL A 372 -20.34 15.73 -8.87
C VAL A 372 -20.65 16.44 -7.55
N GLY A 373 -19.89 17.48 -7.19
CA GLY A 373 -20.14 18.28 -5.98
C GLY A 373 -21.58 18.80 -5.91
N GLU A 374 -22.00 19.55 -6.93
CA GLU A 374 -23.34 20.13 -7.01
C GLU A 374 -24.45 19.07 -6.98
N VAL A 375 -24.38 18.07 -7.86
CA VAL A 375 -25.43 17.04 -8.00
C VAL A 375 -25.54 16.19 -6.74
N SER A 376 -24.41 15.87 -6.10
CA SER A 376 -24.39 15.04 -4.89
C SER A 376 -25.08 15.73 -3.73
N VAL A 377 -24.73 16.99 -3.46
CA VAL A 377 -25.30 17.76 -2.35
C VAL A 377 -26.78 18.03 -2.56
N LYS A 378 -27.19 18.48 -3.76
CA LYS A 378 -28.61 18.70 -4.07
C LYS A 378 -29.43 17.40 -3.97
N THR A 379 -28.90 16.29 -4.46
CA THR A 379 -29.59 14.99 -4.44
C THR A 379 -29.74 14.46 -3.01
N VAL A 380 -28.67 14.47 -2.20
CA VAL A 380 -28.73 13.91 -0.84
C VAL A 380 -29.74 14.65 0.03
N MET A 381 -29.80 16.00 -0.07
CA MET A 381 -30.74 16.82 0.69
C MET A 381 -32.20 16.54 0.33
N ALA A 382 -32.47 16.17 -0.93
CA ALA A 382 -33.82 15.83 -1.40
C ALA A 382 -34.21 14.36 -1.15
N VAL A 383 -33.23 13.45 -1.13
CA VAL A 383 -33.44 12.01 -0.91
C VAL A 383 -33.61 11.68 0.58
N ALA A 384 -32.80 12.26 1.47
CA ALA A 384 -32.80 11.91 2.89
C ALA A 384 -34.18 12.02 3.56
N PRO A 385 -34.98 13.11 3.36
CA PRO A 385 -36.32 13.20 3.93
C PRO A 385 -37.28 12.11 3.42
N ARG A 386 -37.13 11.66 2.17
CA ARG A 386 -37.94 10.56 1.59
C ARG A 386 -37.58 9.20 2.17
N ARG A 387 -36.35 9.06 2.70
CA ARG A 387 -35.83 7.84 3.31
C ARG A 387 -36.02 7.75 4.82
N ALA A 388 -36.48 8.81 5.48
CA ALA A 388 -36.69 8.85 6.94
C ALA A 388 -37.57 7.70 7.51
N GLY A 389 -38.37 7.02 6.68
CA GLY A 389 -39.16 5.85 7.06
C GLY A 389 -38.47 4.49 6.89
N PHE A 390 -37.22 4.43 6.40
CA PHE A 390 -36.49 3.19 6.18
C PHE A 390 -36.24 2.45 7.50
N LYS A 391 -36.52 1.14 7.53
CA LYS A 391 -36.33 0.30 8.72
C LYS A 391 -35.39 -0.85 8.40
N THR A 392 -34.36 -0.99 9.22
CA THR A 392 -33.50 -2.18 9.25
C THR A 392 -34.25 -3.36 9.90
N LEU A 393 -33.72 -4.57 9.72
CA LEU A 393 -34.28 -5.76 10.38
C LEU A 393 -34.28 -5.60 11.90
N THR A 394 -35.33 -6.08 12.57
CA THR A 394 -35.34 -6.19 14.04
C THR A 394 -34.68 -7.49 14.49
N ARG A 395 -34.26 -7.60 15.75
CA ARG A 395 -33.70 -8.85 16.30
C ARG A 395 -34.73 -9.97 16.23
N GLU A 396 -36.01 -9.69 16.48
CA GLU A 396 -37.10 -10.66 16.37
C GLU A 396 -37.24 -11.19 14.94
N ALA A 397 -37.15 -10.30 13.94
CA ALA A 397 -37.18 -10.69 12.53
C ALA A 397 -35.98 -11.57 12.17
N VAL A 398 -34.78 -11.22 12.65
CA VAL A 398 -33.57 -12.05 12.46
C VAL A 398 -33.75 -13.43 13.09
N SER A 399 -34.24 -13.51 14.33
CA SER A 399 -34.47 -14.77 15.03
C SER A 399 -35.46 -15.67 14.29
N GLU A 400 -36.56 -15.10 13.79
CA GLU A 400 -37.56 -15.83 13.03
C GLU A 400 -37.02 -16.34 11.69
N MET A 401 -36.21 -15.54 10.98
CA MET A 401 -35.53 -16.00 9.78
C MET A 401 -34.52 -17.11 10.10
N ALA A 402 -33.75 -16.96 11.16
CA ALA A 402 -32.70 -17.88 11.58
C ALA A 402 -33.22 -19.29 11.91
N LYS A 403 -34.47 -19.43 12.39
CA LYS A 403 -35.12 -20.74 12.59
C LYS A 403 -35.21 -21.60 11.33
N LYS A 404 -35.11 -21.00 10.13
CA LYS A 404 -35.11 -21.70 8.84
C LYS A 404 -33.73 -22.25 8.46
N CYS A 405 -32.71 -22.06 9.31
CA CYS A 405 -31.36 -22.56 9.05
C CYS A 405 -31.37 -24.09 8.90
N ARG A 406 -30.76 -24.58 7.82
CA ARG A 406 -30.68 -26.03 7.52
C ARG A 406 -29.47 -26.72 8.14
N SER A 407 -28.62 -25.99 8.85
CA SER A 407 -27.42 -26.55 9.48
C SER A 407 -26.47 -27.24 8.48
N CYS A 408 -26.35 -26.68 7.27
CA CYS A 408 -25.70 -27.32 6.12
C CYS A 408 -24.20 -26.98 5.95
N MET A 409 -23.65 -26.07 6.76
CA MET A 409 -22.25 -25.60 6.72
C MET A 409 -21.79 -24.88 5.45
N GLU A 410 -22.65 -24.66 4.45
CA GLU A 410 -22.26 -23.99 3.20
C GLU A 410 -21.75 -22.55 3.42
N CYS A 411 -22.37 -21.81 4.35
CA CYS A 411 -21.91 -20.47 4.72
C CYS A 411 -20.49 -20.46 5.32
N VAL A 412 -20.17 -21.46 6.15
CA VAL A 412 -18.85 -21.64 6.79
C VAL A 412 -17.80 -22.00 5.74
N ARG A 413 -18.09 -22.98 4.88
CA ARG A 413 -17.20 -23.43 3.78
C ARG A 413 -16.93 -22.32 2.75
N ALA A 414 -17.91 -21.46 2.49
CA ALA A 414 -17.75 -20.34 1.58
C ALA A 414 -17.00 -19.14 2.19
N CYS A 415 -16.93 -19.06 3.53
CA CYS A 415 -16.26 -17.97 4.22
C CYS A 415 -14.74 -18.03 3.99
N PRO A 416 -14.07 -16.93 3.57
CA PRO A 416 -12.62 -16.93 3.39
C PRO A 416 -11.84 -17.21 4.68
N ASN A 417 -12.45 -16.95 5.85
CA ASN A 417 -11.87 -17.13 7.18
C ASN A 417 -12.48 -18.33 7.93
N ASN A 418 -13.34 -19.14 7.29
CA ASN A 418 -14.02 -20.28 7.93
C ASN A 418 -14.75 -19.92 9.24
N LEU A 419 -15.35 -18.73 9.32
CA LEU A 419 -16.03 -18.27 10.53
C LEU A 419 -17.21 -19.19 10.92
N PRO A 420 -17.51 -19.38 12.23
CA PRO A 420 -18.57 -20.26 12.72
C PRO A 420 -19.97 -19.64 12.54
N ILE A 421 -20.31 -19.33 11.29
CA ILE A 421 -21.54 -18.62 10.89
C ILE A 421 -22.77 -19.47 11.17
N MET A 422 -22.70 -20.78 10.92
CA MET A 422 -23.84 -21.67 11.11
C MET A 422 -24.29 -21.69 12.57
N GLU A 423 -23.33 -21.90 13.47
CA GLU A 423 -23.52 -21.94 14.92
C GLU A 423 -24.07 -20.60 15.41
N ALA A 424 -23.52 -19.48 14.92
CA ALA A 424 -23.98 -18.16 15.29
C ALA A 424 -25.43 -17.89 14.85
N VAL A 425 -25.81 -18.29 13.64
CA VAL A 425 -27.19 -18.19 13.16
C VAL A 425 -28.13 -19.09 13.98
N GLN A 426 -27.71 -20.30 14.35
CA GLN A 426 -28.52 -21.19 15.19
C GLN A 426 -28.75 -20.64 16.60
N ALA A 427 -27.74 -20.01 17.20
CA ALA A 427 -27.88 -19.33 18.48
C ALA A 427 -28.92 -18.18 18.38
N ALA A 428 -28.86 -17.39 17.30
CA ALA A 428 -29.81 -16.31 17.07
C ALA A 428 -31.26 -16.79 16.90
N ALA A 429 -31.47 -18.00 16.36
CA ALA A 429 -32.79 -18.63 16.28
C ALA A 429 -33.41 -18.92 17.65
N GLN A 430 -32.58 -19.00 18.70
CA GLN A 430 -32.97 -19.19 20.10
C GLN A 430 -32.97 -17.88 20.90
N GLY A 431 -32.64 -16.75 20.26
CA GLY A 431 -32.61 -15.42 20.87
C GLY A 431 -31.24 -14.98 21.40
N ASP A 432 -30.19 -15.78 21.22
CA ASP A 432 -28.82 -15.42 21.59
C ASP A 432 -28.07 -14.80 20.40
N PHE A 433 -27.76 -13.51 20.49
CA PHE A 433 -27.11 -12.74 19.43
C PHE A 433 -25.60 -12.56 19.65
N GLU A 434 -25.07 -12.92 20.83
CA GLU A 434 -23.66 -12.73 21.15
C GLU A 434 -22.73 -13.42 20.14
N PRO A 435 -23.00 -14.68 19.71
CA PRO A 435 -22.17 -15.32 18.71
C PRO A 435 -22.17 -14.61 17.36
N LEU A 436 -23.29 -14.01 16.93
CA LEU A 436 -23.33 -13.22 15.70
C LEU A 436 -22.57 -11.89 15.85
N ALA A 437 -22.71 -11.23 16.99
CA ALA A 437 -22.01 -9.98 17.28
C ALA A 437 -20.49 -10.20 17.28
N ALA A 438 -20.01 -11.29 17.87
CA ALA A 438 -18.60 -11.66 17.89
C ALA A 438 -17.98 -11.89 16.49
N LEU A 439 -18.79 -12.21 15.47
CA LEU A 439 -18.31 -12.33 14.09
C LEU A 439 -18.01 -10.97 13.44
N TYR A 440 -18.51 -9.87 14.00
CA TYR A 440 -18.44 -8.55 13.39
C TYR A 440 -16.98 -8.12 13.15
N ASP A 441 -16.08 -8.27 14.12
CA ASP A 441 -14.68 -7.85 13.94
C ASP A 441 -13.87 -8.77 13.01
N LEU A 442 -14.28 -10.04 12.91
CA LEU A 442 -13.58 -11.08 12.13
C LEU A 442 -14.04 -11.18 10.68
N CYS A 443 -15.27 -10.76 10.40
CA CYS A 443 -15.85 -10.80 9.06
C CYS A 443 -15.11 -9.84 8.12
N VAL A 444 -14.98 -10.17 6.84
CA VAL A 444 -14.44 -9.23 5.84
C VAL A 444 -15.54 -8.55 5.00
N GLY A 445 -16.81 -8.72 5.39
CA GLY A 445 -17.95 -8.11 4.71
C GLY A 445 -18.14 -8.57 3.27
N CYS A 446 -17.70 -9.79 2.92
CA CYS A 446 -17.65 -10.23 1.51
C CYS A 446 -18.99 -10.74 0.95
N ALA A 447 -19.92 -11.18 1.81
CA ALA A 447 -21.20 -11.83 1.47
C ALA A 447 -21.13 -13.15 0.68
N ARG A 448 -19.95 -13.79 0.55
CA ARG A 448 -19.83 -15.13 -0.05
C ARG A 448 -20.70 -16.18 0.65
N CYS A 449 -20.83 -16.05 1.97
CA CYS A 449 -21.68 -16.92 2.79
C CYS A 449 -23.17 -16.80 2.44
N GLU A 450 -23.63 -15.64 1.97
CA GLU A 450 -25.02 -15.41 1.60
C GLU A 450 -25.33 -16.07 0.26
N SER A 451 -24.44 -15.92 -0.73
CA SER A 451 -24.57 -16.59 -2.03
C SER A 451 -24.52 -18.12 -1.93
N ALA A 452 -23.87 -18.65 -0.90
CA ALA A 452 -23.81 -20.09 -0.65
C ALA A 452 -25.01 -20.61 0.17
N CYS A 453 -25.79 -19.72 0.79
CA CYS A 453 -26.89 -20.14 1.66
C CYS A 453 -28.09 -20.61 0.82
N PRO A 454 -28.54 -21.87 0.93
CA PRO A 454 -29.68 -22.39 0.15
C PRO A 454 -31.05 -21.84 0.62
N VAL A 455 -31.05 -20.92 1.58
CA VAL A 455 -32.23 -20.24 2.14
C VAL A 455 -32.12 -18.72 1.93
N ASP A 456 -31.08 -18.25 1.24
CA ASP A 456 -30.84 -16.84 0.90
C ASP A 456 -30.81 -15.90 2.12
N PHE A 457 -30.14 -16.32 3.19
CA PHE A 457 -30.01 -15.49 4.39
C PHE A 457 -29.11 -14.26 4.18
N PRO A 458 -29.55 -13.06 4.61
CA PRO A 458 -28.73 -11.86 4.62
C PRO A 458 -27.82 -11.85 5.86
N ILE A 459 -26.88 -12.79 5.92
CA ILE A 459 -25.97 -13.04 7.06
C ILE A 459 -25.20 -11.78 7.48
N ILE A 460 -24.74 -10.93 6.55
CA ILE A 460 -24.06 -9.67 6.89
C ILE A 460 -25.01 -8.73 7.63
N THR A 461 -26.29 -8.69 7.23
CA THR A 461 -27.31 -7.90 7.94
C THR A 461 -27.61 -8.50 9.31
N PHE A 462 -27.60 -9.83 9.45
CA PHE A 462 -27.75 -10.49 10.75
C PHE A 462 -26.60 -10.11 11.70
N ILE A 463 -25.36 -10.13 11.21
CA ILE A 463 -24.18 -9.71 11.97
C ILE A 463 -24.30 -8.24 12.38
N ASN A 464 -24.60 -7.34 11.43
CA ASN A 464 -24.80 -5.91 11.73
C ASN A 464 -25.89 -5.69 12.79
N LYS A 465 -27.00 -6.43 12.71
CA LYS A 465 -28.09 -6.27 13.67
C LYS A 465 -27.76 -6.84 15.05
N ALA A 466 -26.98 -7.90 15.10
CA ALA A 466 -26.45 -8.43 16.36
C ALA A 466 -25.53 -7.41 17.03
N ALA A 467 -24.59 -6.84 16.26
CA ALA A 467 -23.57 -5.87 16.69
C ALA A 467 -24.01 -4.40 16.65
N GLU A 468 -25.32 -4.12 16.62
CA GLU A 468 -25.84 -2.76 16.38
C GLU A 468 -25.36 -1.76 17.45
N LYS A 469 -25.28 -2.19 18.70
CA LYS A 469 -24.83 -1.34 19.82
C LYS A 469 -23.36 -1.01 19.66
N GLU A 470 -22.53 -1.99 19.31
CA GLU A 470 -21.10 -1.84 19.09
C GLU A 470 -20.86 -0.85 17.95
N ILE A 471 -21.52 -1.06 16.81
CA ILE A 471 -21.44 -0.21 15.61
C ILE A 471 -21.78 1.25 15.92
N LEU A 472 -22.88 1.51 16.66
CA LEU A 472 -23.27 2.88 17.02
C LEU A 472 -22.28 3.57 17.95
N ASN A 473 -21.46 2.80 18.69
CA ASN A 473 -20.42 3.33 19.58
C ASN A 473 -19.03 3.34 18.92
N GLU A 474 -18.90 2.94 17.65
CA GLU A 474 -17.65 3.00 16.89
C GLU A 474 -17.27 4.45 16.57
N LYS A 475 -16.66 5.12 17.53
CA LYS A 475 -16.08 6.44 17.36
C LYS A 475 -14.63 6.41 17.81
N TYR A 476 -13.73 6.74 16.91
CA TYR A 476 -12.29 6.70 17.13
C TYR A 476 -11.65 7.96 16.54
N LEU A 477 -10.38 8.18 16.87
CA LEU A 477 -9.61 9.31 16.35
C LEU A 477 -8.42 8.77 15.56
N MET A 478 -8.31 9.19 14.30
CA MET A 478 -7.20 8.84 13.43
C MET A 478 -6.39 10.08 13.12
N ARG A 479 -5.06 10.05 13.33
CA ARG A 479 -4.19 11.15 12.92
C ARG A 479 -4.23 11.31 11.41
N VAL A 480 -4.48 12.52 10.92
CA VAL A 480 -4.53 12.83 9.48
C VAL A 480 -3.18 12.52 8.82
N GLY A 481 -3.22 11.96 7.61
CA GLY A 481 -2.02 11.61 6.85
C GLY A 481 -1.12 12.83 6.60
N ARG A 482 0.12 12.78 7.09
CA ARG A 482 1.03 13.93 7.03
C ARG A 482 1.82 14.05 5.73
N GLY A 483 1.79 13.07 4.84
CA GLY A 483 2.62 13.06 3.62
C GLY A 483 4.07 12.71 3.90
N ALA A 484 5.00 13.42 3.25
CA ALA A 484 6.41 13.04 3.22
C ALA A 484 7.15 13.26 4.55
N ILE A 485 8.18 12.44 4.79
CA ILE A 485 9.13 12.62 5.91
C ILE A 485 10.10 13.76 5.59
N GLN A 486 10.28 14.71 6.51
CA GLN A 486 11.09 15.90 6.27
C GLN A 486 12.60 15.60 6.26
N ASP A 487 13.41 16.38 5.54
CA ASP A 487 14.88 16.18 5.57
C ASP A 487 15.47 16.37 6.97
N VAL A 488 14.89 17.26 7.78
CA VAL A 488 15.33 17.50 9.16
C VAL A 488 15.19 16.24 10.02
N GLU A 489 14.06 15.54 9.92
CA GLU A 489 13.84 14.26 10.62
C GLU A 489 14.85 13.21 10.13
N ILE A 490 15.08 13.12 8.81
CA ILE A 490 16.07 12.18 8.26
C ILE A 490 17.50 12.47 8.78
N ARG A 491 17.89 13.74 8.95
CA ARG A 491 19.19 14.11 9.51
C ARG A 491 19.31 13.73 10.99
N GLU A 492 18.23 13.86 11.75
CA GLU A 492 18.18 13.53 13.17
C GLU A 492 18.35 12.02 13.40
N VAL A 493 17.65 11.19 12.62
CA VAL A 493 17.60 9.75 12.89
C VAL A 493 18.52 8.90 12.00
N GLY A 494 18.99 9.42 10.86
CA GLY A 494 19.70 8.64 9.84
C GLY A 494 20.91 7.88 10.38
N ARG A 495 21.70 8.51 11.26
CA ARG A 495 22.83 7.86 11.93
C ARG A 495 22.40 6.69 12.81
N ALA A 496 21.39 6.91 13.65
CA ALA A 496 20.96 5.93 14.63
C ALA A 496 20.31 4.71 13.96
N ILE A 497 19.56 4.91 12.87
CA ILE A 497 19.00 3.82 12.05
C ILE A 497 20.12 3.01 11.39
N VAL A 498 21.08 3.67 10.72
CA VAL A 498 22.16 2.98 9.99
C VAL A 498 23.10 2.23 10.93
N PHE A 499 23.32 2.74 12.13
CA PHE A 499 24.13 2.05 13.13
C PHE A 499 23.37 0.97 13.90
N GLY A 500 22.04 0.91 13.77
CA GLY A 500 21.15 -0.04 14.42
C GLY A 500 20.76 0.32 15.86
N GLU A 501 21.05 1.54 16.31
CA GLU A 501 20.67 2.02 17.65
C GLU A 501 19.17 2.33 17.73
N ILE A 502 18.61 2.88 16.65
CA ILE A 502 17.19 2.74 16.36
C ILE A 502 17.03 1.37 15.68
N PRO A 503 16.30 0.42 16.28
CA PRO A 503 16.29 -0.97 15.82
C PRO A 503 15.85 -1.14 14.36
N GLY A 504 14.98 -0.25 13.89
CA GLY A 504 14.60 -0.15 12.50
C GLY A 504 13.32 0.63 12.28
N VAL A 505 12.89 0.62 11.03
CA VAL A 505 11.65 1.19 10.54
C VAL A 505 10.66 0.07 10.23
N VAL A 506 9.46 0.11 10.80
CA VAL A 506 8.39 -0.89 10.55
C VAL A 506 7.21 -0.18 9.91
N ALA A 507 6.83 -0.58 8.70
CA ALA A 507 5.75 0.04 7.95
C ALA A 507 4.54 -0.88 7.85
N LEU A 508 3.44 -0.60 8.58
CA LEU A 508 2.19 -1.36 8.48
C LEU A 508 1.27 -0.73 7.43
N VAL A 509 1.15 -1.40 6.30
CA VAL A 509 0.49 -0.89 5.09
C VAL A 509 -0.54 -1.90 4.58
N GLY A 510 -1.23 -1.57 3.48
CA GLY A 510 -2.03 -2.53 2.73
C GLY A 510 -3.52 -2.58 3.13
N CYS A 511 -4.15 -3.69 2.79
CA CYS A 511 -5.60 -3.89 2.85
C CYS A 511 -6.05 -4.49 4.19
N ALA A 512 -7.38 -4.58 4.37
CA ALA A 512 -8.02 -5.15 5.56
C ALA A 512 -8.58 -6.57 5.35
N ASN A 513 -7.80 -7.46 4.74
CA ASN A 513 -8.13 -8.89 4.63
C ASN A 513 -7.43 -9.68 5.74
N TYR A 514 -7.71 -9.30 6.99
CA TYR A 514 -7.06 -9.87 8.16
C TYR A 514 -7.63 -11.26 8.52
N PRO A 515 -6.78 -12.20 8.98
CA PRO A 515 -7.24 -13.51 9.41
C PRO A 515 -8.09 -13.45 10.69
N ALA A 516 -7.69 -12.58 11.64
CA ALA A 516 -8.29 -12.48 12.98
C ALA A 516 -8.72 -11.04 13.34
N GLY A 517 -9.16 -10.26 12.34
CA GLY A 517 -9.66 -8.90 12.55
C GLY A 517 -8.59 -7.81 12.62
N GLY A 518 -9.03 -6.56 12.81
CA GLY A 518 -8.16 -5.37 12.73
C GLY A 518 -7.24 -5.14 13.93
N ALA A 519 -7.54 -5.73 15.10
CA ALA A 519 -6.74 -5.52 16.31
C ALA A 519 -5.30 -6.04 16.18
N ASP A 520 -5.06 -7.02 15.30
CA ASP A 520 -3.73 -7.56 15.02
C ASP A 520 -2.74 -6.48 14.58
N VAL A 521 -3.15 -5.56 13.69
CA VAL A 521 -2.24 -4.51 13.22
C VAL A 521 -1.94 -3.49 14.32
N ALA A 522 -2.89 -3.21 15.21
CA ALA A 522 -2.65 -2.35 16.37
C ALA A 522 -1.66 -3.00 17.34
N ARG A 523 -1.84 -4.31 17.60
CA ARG A 523 -0.95 -5.09 18.46
C ARG A 523 0.48 -5.16 17.91
N ILE A 524 0.64 -5.37 16.60
CA ILE A 524 1.96 -5.33 15.94
C ILE A 524 2.58 -3.94 16.08
N ALA A 525 1.83 -2.89 15.74
CA ALA A 525 2.32 -1.52 15.83
C ALA A 525 2.76 -1.15 17.26
N GLU A 526 1.95 -1.45 18.27
CA GLU A 526 2.24 -1.10 19.66
C GLU A 526 3.48 -1.83 20.19
N GLU A 527 3.67 -3.11 19.86
CA GLU A 527 4.86 -3.86 20.28
C GLU A 527 6.14 -3.21 19.73
N PHE A 528 6.14 -2.74 18.48
CA PHE A 528 7.30 -2.07 17.87
C PHE A 528 7.49 -0.63 18.35
N LEU A 529 6.42 0.10 18.65
CA LEU A 529 6.48 1.42 19.30
C LEU A 529 7.13 1.32 20.68
N LYS A 530 6.69 0.38 21.53
CA LYS A 530 7.27 0.10 22.86
C LYS A 530 8.75 -0.28 22.79
N ARG A 531 9.16 -0.95 21.71
CA ARG A 531 10.55 -1.34 21.43
C ARG A 531 11.38 -0.27 20.74
N ARG A 532 10.89 0.98 20.66
CA ARG A 532 11.61 2.13 20.10
C ARG A 532 11.93 2.00 18.60
N PHE A 533 11.19 1.20 17.85
CA PHE A 533 11.21 1.27 16.39
C PHE A 533 10.48 2.54 15.93
N ILE A 534 10.75 2.98 14.70
CA ILE A 534 9.92 3.99 14.04
C ILE A 534 8.81 3.25 13.31
N VAL A 535 7.55 3.54 13.63
CA VAL A 535 6.40 2.88 13.01
C VAL A 535 5.73 3.84 12.03
N LEU A 536 5.57 3.39 10.79
CA LEU A 536 4.80 4.11 9.76
C LEU A 536 3.57 3.31 9.38
N VAL A 537 2.51 4.02 9.04
CA VAL A 537 1.25 3.41 8.61
C VAL A 537 0.65 4.15 7.42
N SER A 538 -0.09 3.43 6.59
CA SER A 538 -0.87 3.99 5.47
C SER A 538 -2.15 3.18 5.21
N GLY A 539 -3.07 3.76 4.44
CA GLY A 539 -4.23 3.05 3.90
C GLY A 539 -5.12 2.40 4.95
N CYS A 540 -5.63 1.19 4.68
CA CYS A 540 -6.57 0.52 5.60
C CYS A 540 -5.92 0.18 6.95
N SER A 541 -4.63 -0.19 6.96
CA SER A 541 -3.91 -0.45 8.20
C SER A 541 -3.85 0.79 9.10
N ALA A 542 -3.62 1.98 8.54
CA ALA A 542 -3.65 3.24 9.29
C ALA A 542 -5.01 3.54 9.95
N MET A 543 -6.11 3.10 9.32
CA MET A 543 -7.46 3.19 9.89
C MET A 543 -7.65 2.19 11.03
N ASN A 544 -7.32 0.93 10.80
CA ASN A 544 -7.58 -0.14 11.76
C ASN A 544 -6.76 -0.02 13.04
N ILE A 545 -5.55 0.57 13.01
CA ILE A 545 -4.79 0.81 14.24
C ILE A 545 -5.45 1.83 15.19
N ALA A 546 -6.29 2.74 14.67
CA ALA A 546 -7.05 3.69 15.49
C ALA A 546 -8.23 3.03 16.22
N MET A 547 -8.69 1.88 15.73
CA MET A 547 -9.90 1.20 16.22
C MET A 547 -9.64 0.35 17.47
N THR A 548 -8.41 0.29 17.98
CA THR A 548 -8.06 -0.40 19.22
C THR A 548 -7.72 0.62 20.29
N ARG A 549 -8.41 0.53 21.43
CA ARG A 549 -8.17 1.34 22.62
C ARG A 549 -7.51 0.49 23.71
N ASP A 550 -6.72 1.13 24.54
CA ASP A 550 -6.16 0.51 25.73
C ASP A 550 -7.09 0.64 26.95
N GLU A 551 -6.59 0.26 28.13
CA GLU A 551 -7.31 0.32 29.41
C GLU A 551 -7.69 1.75 29.82
N ASP A 552 -6.93 2.76 29.37
CA ASP A 552 -7.21 4.18 29.60
C ASP A 552 -8.18 4.76 28.55
N GLY A 553 -8.63 3.94 27.59
CA GLY A 553 -9.54 4.32 26.53
C GLY A 553 -8.88 5.09 25.38
N LEU A 554 -7.55 5.18 25.35
CA LEU A 554 -6.79 5.89 24.32
C LEU A 554 -6.37 4.93 23.20
N ASN A 555 -6.41 5.41 21.96
CA ASN A 555 -5.86 4.68 20.82
C ASN A 555 -4.38 5.05 20.57
N LEU A 556 -3.72 4.35 19.65
CA LEU A 556 -2.28 4.52 19.41
C LEU A 556 -1.89 5.93 18.94
N TYR A 557 -2.73 6.62 18.17
CA TYR A 557 -2.43 7.99 17.72
C TYR A 557 -2.48 9.02 18.85
N GLU A 558 -3.28 8.75 19.88
CA GLU A 558 -3.39 9.59 21.08
C GLU A 558 -2.21 9.36 22.03
N LYS A 559 -1.68 8.12 22.06
CA LYS A 559 -0.57 7.72 22.94
C LYS A 559 0.81 8.07 22.41
N TYR A 560 1.02 7.96 21.10
CA TYR A 560 2.34 8.05 20.47
C TYR A 560 2.46 9.28 19.56
N PRO A 561 3.62 9.96 19.55
CA PRO A 561 3.83 11.16 18.75
C PRO A 561 3.94 10.85 17.26
N GLY A 562 3.50 11.78 16.40
CA GLY A 562 3.56 11.66 14.93
C GLY A 562 4.92 11.95 14.29
N ILE A 563 6.01 11.83 15.06
CA ILE A 563 7.39 12.13 14.62
C ILE A 563 8.05 10.92 13.96
N PHE A 564 8.93 11.15 12.97
CA PHE A 564 9.77 10.08 12.41
C PHE A 564 11.02 9.86 13.30
N ASP A 565 10.81 9.33 14.51
CA ASP A 565 11.86 8.97 15.47
C ASP A 565 11.47 7.73 16.30
N ALA A 566 12.39 7.22 17.11
CA ALA A 566 12.24 6.06 17.96
C ALA A 566 10.97 6.13 18.84
N GLY A 567 10.05 5.20 18.62
CA GLY A 567 8.76 5.15 19.31
C GLY A 567 7.70 6.09 18.73
N GLY A 568 7.97 6.72 17.59
CA GLY A 568 7.01 7.54 16.85
C GLY A 568 6.09 6.72 15.94
N LEU A 569 4.85 7.19 15.78
CA LEU A 569 3.80 6.61 14.95
C LEU A 569 3.39 7.58 13.85
N VAL A 570 3.88 7.35 12.63
CA VAL A 570 3.66 8.24 11.49
C VAL A 570 2.57 7.70 10.56
N ASN A 571 1.42 8.36 10.49
CA ASN A 571 0.48 8.14 9.39
C ASN A 571 0.92 8.95 8.17
N VAL A 572 1.42 8.29 7.12
CA VAL A 572 1.82 9.00 5.89
C VAL A 572 0.63 9.38 5.02
N GLY A 573 -0.52 8.71 5.16
CA GLY A 573 -1.74 8.98 4.42
C GLY A 573 -2.29 7.77 3.67
N SER A 574 -2.75 8.01 2.45
CA SER A 574 -3.45 7.01 1.65
C SER A 574 -2.48 6.00 1.03
N CYS A 575 -3.00 5.16 0.14
CA CYS A 575 -2.28 4.06 -0.48
C CYS A 575 -1.08 4.57 -1.31
N VAL A 576 -1.21 5.72 -1.97
CA VAL A 576 -0.15 6.34 -2.77
C VAL A 576 0.95 6.96 -1.91
N SER A 577 0.63 7.35 -0.66
CA SER A 577 1.61 7.85 0.32
C SER A 577 2.65 6.80 0.74
N ASN A 578 2.49 5.52 0.36
CA ASN A 578 3.54 4.50 0.54
C ASN A 578 4.85 4.88 -0.16
N ALA A 579 4.81 5.72 -1.21
CA ALA A 579 6.01 6.26 -1.83
C ALA A 579 6.89 7.05 -0.84
N HIS A 580 6.29 7.71 0.16
CA HIS A 580 7.03 8.44 1.20
C HIS A 580 7.73 7.52 2.20
N ILE A 581 7.22 6.29 2.41
CA ILE A 581 7.84 5.31 3.30
C ILE A 581 9.16 4.82 2.70
N THR A 582 9.14 4.34 1.45
CA THR A 582 10.38 3.95 0.76
C THR A 582 11.23 5.16 0.39
N GLY A 583 10.61 6.30 0.11
CA GLY A 583 11.27 7.60 -0.05
C GLY A 583 12.11 7.97 1.15
N ALA A 584 11.65 7.71 2.38
CA ALA A 584 12.46 7.94 3.59
C ALA A 584 13.75 7.10 3.60
N THR A 585 13.71 5.84 3.15
CA THR A 585 14.92 4.99 3.06
C THR A 585 15.91 5.50 2.01
N ILE A 586 15.40 6.00 0.89
CA ILE A 586 16.19 6.64 -0.17
C ILE A 586 16.82 7.93 0.34
N LYS A 587 16.05 8.74 1.08
CA LYS A 587 16.53 9.97 1.72
C LYS A 587 17.60 9.69 2.77
N ILE A 588 17.51 8.61 3.55
CA ILE A 588 18.59 8.20 4.48
C ILE A 588 19.90 7.96 3.71
N ALA A 589 19.85 7.23 2.59
CA ALA A 589 21.03 6.97 1.76
C ALA A 589 21.62 8.28 1.19
N ASN A 590 20.77 9.18 0.69
CA ASN A 590 21.21 10.44 0.10
C ASN A 590 21.67 11.47 1.14
N ILE A 591 20.88 11.75 2.17
CA ILE A 591 21.12 12.84 3.13
C ILE A 591 22.18 12.44 4.15
N PHE A 592 22.02 11.28 4.82
CA PHE A 592 22.95 10.86 5.85
C PHE A 592 24.25 10.31 5.26
N ALA A 593 24.14 9.44 4.25
CA ALA A 593 25.32 8.79 3.66
C ALA A 593 25.90 9.49 2.43
N LYS A 594 25.31 10.62 2.01
CA LYS A 594 25.77 11.43 0.87
C LYS A 594 25.93 10.64 -0.42
N ARG A 595 25.06 9.64 -0.62
CA ARG A 595 25.06 8.82 -1.83
C ARG A 595 24.42 9.60 -2.99
N PRO A 596 25.03 9.59 -4.19
CA PRO A 596 24.39 10.14 -5.37
C PRO A 596 23.06 9.44 -5.61
N LEU A 597 21.99 10.22 -5.68
CA LEU A 597 20.63 9.83 -5.93
C LEU A 597 20.28 9.80 -7.42
N ARG A 598 20.74 10.79 -8.21
CA ARG A 598 20.29 11.05 -9.58
C ARG A 598 20.47 9.82 -10.47
N ALA A 599 19.38 9.17 -10.88
CA ALA A 599 19.41 7.98 -11.76
C ALA A 599 20.34 6.84 -11.30
N ASN A 600 20.47 6.62 -9.99
CA ASN A 600 21.48 5.73 -9.40
C ASN A 600 20.88 4.56 -8.58
N TYR A 601 19.88 3.88 -9.16
CA TYR A 601 19.05 2.90 -8.46
C TYR A 601 19.84 1.80 -7.73
N GLU A 602 20.78 1.13 -8.42
CA GLU A 602 21.51 -0.01 -7.86
C GLU A 602 22.31 0.35 -6.60
N GLU A 603 22.96 1.52 -6.56
CA GLU A 603 23.78 1.93 -5.43
C GLU A 603 22.92 2.29 -4.21
N ILE A 604 21.80 2.98 -4.42
CA ILE A 604 20.87 3.31 -3.35
C ILE A 604 20.20 2.05 -2.80
N ALA A 605 19.75 1.14 -3.68
CA ALA A 605 19.16 -0.13 -3.27
C ALA A 605 20.17 -1.01 -2.50
N ASP A 606 21.42 -1.09 -2.95
CA ASP A 606 22.51 -1.78 -2.24
C ASP A 606 22.79 -1.16 -0.86
N TYR A 607 22.76 0.18 -0.77
CA TYR A 607 22.92 0.87 0.50
C TYR A 607 21.77 0.53 1.46
N VAL A 608 20.51 0.64 1.02
CA VAL A 608 19.32 0.33 1.82
C VAL A 608 19.38 -1.12 2.30
N TYR A 609 19.62 -2.06 1.39
CA TYR A 609 19.73 -3.49 1.67
C TYR A 609 20.77 -3.81 2.77
N ASN A 610 21.94 -3.18 2.71
CA ASN A 610 23.05 -3.52 3.60
C ASN A 610 23.07 -2.73 4.92
N ARG A 611 22.39 -1.58 5.00
CA ARG A 611 22.59 -0.59 6.09
C ARG A 611 21.31 -0.08 6.72
N VAL A 612 20.17 -0.09 6.04
CA VAL A 612 18.94 0.52 6.56
C VAL A 612 18.00 -0.58 7.04
N GLY A 613 17.91 -0.75 8.37
CA GLY A 613 16.98 -1.68 9.01
C GLY A 613 15.54 -1.22 8.78
N ALA A 614 14.84 -1.84 7.84
CA ALA A 614 13.46 -1.53 7.48
C ALA A 614 12.69 -2.81 7.15
N VAL A 615 11.42 -2.88 7.53
CA VAL A 615 10.53 -4.02 7.25
C VAL A 615 9.13 -3.50 6.91
N GLY A 616 8.59 -3.92 5.77
CA GLY A 616 7.19 -3.71 5.42
C GLY A 616 6.30 -4.81 6.00
N VAL A 617 5.08 -4.45 6.42
CA VAL A 617 4.08 -5.37 6.95
C VAL A 617 2.76 -5.12 6.25
N ALA A 618 2.28 -6.09 5.49
CA ALA A 618 0.96 -6.05 4.85
C ALA A 618 0.11 -7.21 5.40
N TRP A 619 -0.27 -7.11 6.68
CA TRP A 619 -0.94 -8.18 7.41
C TRP A 619 -2.22 -8.66 6.72
N GLY A 620 -3.04 -7.72 6.24
CA GLY A 620 -4.28 -7.99 5.52
C GLY A 620 -4.17 -7.88 4.00
N ALA A 621 -3.02 -8.20 3.40
CA ALA A 621 -2.81 -8.04 1.97
C ALA A 621 -3.87 -8.77 1.12
N MET A 622 -4.31 -8.13 0.03
CA MET A 622 -5.41 -8.59 -0.81
C MET A 622 -5.32 -8.08 -2.25
N SER A 623 -5.10 -6.78 -2.43
CA SER A 623 -5.15 -6.16 -3.75
C SER A 623 -3.89 -6.40 -4.57
N GLN A 624 -3.99 -6.25 -5.89
CA GLN A 624 -2.86 -6.24 -6.81
C GLN A 624 -1.92 -5.05 -6.53
N LYS A 625 -2.45 -3.93 -6.03
CA LYS A 625 -1.67 -2.77 -5.54
C LYS A 625 -0.71 -3.16 -4.42
N ALA A 626 -1.15 -3.98 -3.46
CA ALA A 626 -0.24 -4.44 -2.42
C ALA A 626 0.91 -5.30 -2.97
N ALA A 627 0.69 -6.05 -4.05
CA ALA A 627 1.75 -6.81 -4.72
C ALA A 627 2.78 -5.92 -5.42
N SER A 628 2.34 -4.86 -6.10
CA SER A 628 3.24 -3.89 -6.76
C SER A 628 4.01 -3.04 -5.75
N ILE A 629 3.36 -2.58 -4.67
CA ILE A 629 4.02 -1.87 -3.57
C ILE A 629 5.14 -2.72 -2.97
N ALA A 630 4.83 -3.99 -2.66
CA ALA A 630 5.82 -4.92 -2.11
C ALA A 630 6.97 -5.18 -3.09
N ALA A 631 6.69 -5.27 -4.40
CA ALA A 631 7.72 -5.43 -5.42
C ALA A 631 8.72 -4.28 -5.48
N GLY A 632 8.27 -3.04 -5.27
CA GLY A 632 9.18 -1.89 -5.17
C GLY A 632 10.06 -1.98 -3.92
N CYS A 633 9.50 -2.40 -2.78
CA CYS A 633 10.25 -2.66 -1.55
C CYS A 633 11.32 -3.74 -1.75
N TRP A 634 10.96 -4.89 -2.36
CA TRP A 634 11.90 -5.97 -2.64
C TRP A 634 13.07 -5.51 -3.50
N ARG A 635 12.78 -4.70 -4.53
CA ARG A 635 13.84 -4.15 -5.39
C ARG A 635 14.79 -3.20 -4.65
N LEU A 636 14.31 -2.48 -3.64
CA LEU A 636 15.15 -1.67 -2.74
C LEU A 636 15.87 -2.51 -1.67
N GLY A 637 15.66 -3.83 -1.64
CA GLY A 637 16.21 -4.72 -0.62
C GLY A 637 15.50 -4.63 0.72
N ILE A 638 14.25 -4.15 0.75
CA ILE A 638 13.42 -4.03 1.94
C ILE A 638 12.55 -5.28 2.06
N PRO A 639 12.69 -6.08 3.15
CA PRO A 639 11.86 -7.25 3.38
C PRO A 639 10.41 -6.88 3.68
N VAL A 640 9.48 -7.75 3.26
CA VAL A 640 8.04 -7.60 3.50
C VAL A 640 7.48 -8.85 4.18
N VAL A 641 6.74 -8.66 5.27
CA VAL A 641 5.94 -9.68 5.95
C VAL A 641 4.47 -9.50 5.59
N VAL A 642 3.79 -10.58 5.23
CA VAL A 642 2.34 -10.61 5.01
C VAL A 642 1.67 -11.58 5.97
N GLY A 643 0.39 -11.37 6.23
CA GLY A 643 -0.42 -12.38 6.93
C GLY A 643 -0.68 -13.61 6.03
N PRO A 644 -1.37 -14.63 6.56
CA PRO A 644 -1.49 -15.93 5.91
C PRO A 644 -2.18 -15.87 4.54
N HIS A 645 -3.12 -14.95 4.35
CA HIS A 645 -3.76 -14.76 3.04
C HIS A 645 -2.80 -14.23 1.97
N GLY A 646 -1.69 -13.59 2.35
CA GLY A 646 -0.64 -13.16 1.43
C GLY A 646 0.05 -14.33 0.71
N ALA A 647 -0.02 -15.56 1.24
CA ALA A 647 0.44 -16.75 0.53
C ALA A 647 -0.26 -16.96 -0.82
N LYS A 648 -1.49 -16.43 -0.97
CA LYS A 648 -2.27 -16.49 -2.22
C LYS A 648 -1.70 -15.61 -3.34
N TYR A 649 -0.67 -14.79 -3.09
CA TYR A 649 0.13 -14.17 -4.14
C TYR A 649 1.03 -15.16 -4.89
N ARG A 650 1.00 -16.46 -4.54
CA ARG A 650 1.59 -17.58 -5.28
C ARG A 650 3.11 -17.74 -5.17
N ARG A 651 3.82 -16.83 -4.52
CA ARG A 651 5.28 -16.90 -4.42
C ARG A 651 5.83 -16.15 -3.20
N MET A 652 6.76 -16.77 -2.47
CA MET A 652 7.60 -16.14 -1.43
C MET A 652 9.03 -15.94 -1.92
N LEU A 653 9.80 -15.06 -1.27
CA LEU A 653 11.21 -14.80 -1.57
C LEU A 653 12.03 -15.15 -0.32
N LEU A 654 12.38 -16.43 -0.22
CA LEU A 654 12.96 -17.03 0.98
C LEU A 654 14.45 -17.27 0.76
N GLY A 655 15.27 -16.73 1.65
CA GLY A 655 16.69 -17.05 1.73
C GLY A 655 16.93 -18.40 2.41
N ARG A 656 18.06 -19.02 2.10
CA ARG A 656 18.51 -20.31 2.64
C ARG A 656 19.64 -20.09 3.63
N LYS A 657 19.31 -19.97 4.91
CA LYS A 657 20.29 -19.63 5.97
C LYS A 657 21.42 -20.66 6.11
N GLU A 658 21.17 -21.90 5.70
CA GLU A 658 22.11 -23.02 5.69
C GLU A 658 23.16 -22.95 4.57
N ARG A 659 22.98 -22.07 3.58
CA ARG A 659 23.79 -22.02 2.36
C ARG A 659 24.68 -20.78 2.34
N GLU A 660 25.88 -20.89 2.93
CA GLU A 660 26.80 -19.76 3.15
C GLU A 660 27.12 -18.97 1.88
N GLU A 661 27.23 -19.61 0.73
CA GLU A 661 27.56 -18.95 -0.53
C GLU A 661 26.51 -17.92 -0.98
N ASP A 662 25.25 -18.08 -0.56
CA ASP A 662 24.17 -17.14 -0.91
C ASP A 662 24.32 -15.82 -0.11
N TRP A 663 25.11 -15.81 0.96
CA TRP A 663 25.31 -14.69 1.90
C TRP A 663 26.69 -14.02 1.79
N MET A 664 27.38 -14.23 0.67
CA MET A 664 28.63 -13.55 0.36
C MET A 664 28.37 -12.15 -0.19
N VAL A 665 29.17 -11.18 0.23
CA VAL A 665 29.19 -9.80 -0.32
C VAL A 665 30.63 -9.38 -0.60
N TYR A 666 30.82 -8.32 -1.37
CA TYR A 666 32.13 -7.69 -1.47
C TYR A 666 32.35 -6.71 -0.33
N ASP A 667 33.56 -6.69 0.22
CA ASP A 667 34.06 -5.50 0.92
C ASP A 667 34.43 -4.45 -0.12
N ALA A 668 33.71 -3.33 -0.15
CA ALA A 668 33.91 -2.24 -1.09
C ALA A 668 35.33 -1.64 -1.02
N ARG A 669 36.05 -1.81 0.09
CA ARG A 669 37.42 -1.31 0.28
C ARG A 669 38.45 -2.23 -0.37
N SER A 670 38.40 -3.52 -0.07
CA SER A 670 39.43 -4.49 -0.48
C SER A 670 39.09 -5.21 -1.80
N GLY A 671 37.79 -5.36 -2.10
CA GLY A 671 37.26 -6.17 -3.19
C GLY A 671 37.17 -7.67 -2.90
N GLU A 672 37.45 -8.08 -1.65
CA GLU A 672 37.34 -9.47 -1.21
C GLU A 672 35.87 -9.88 -1.02
N LYS A 673 35.54 -11.13 -1.32
CA LYS A 673 34.24 -11.71 -1.01
C LYS A 673 34.25 -12.24 0.41
N VAL A 674 33.34 -11.77 1.25
CA VAL A 674 33.24 -12.14 2.66
C VAL A 674 31.82 -12.56 3.03
N TYR A 675 31.70 -13.48 3.99
CA TYR A 675 30.42 -13.95 4.52
C TYR A 675 29.87 -12.95 5.55
N VAL A 676 28.62 -12.53 5.41
CA VAL A 676 27.98 -11.54 6.31
C VAL A 676 26.74 -12.05 7.04
N GLY A 677 26.43 -13.33 6.91
CA GLY A 677 25.29 -13.96 7.54
C GLY A 677 23.95 -13.62 6.87
N PRO A 678 22.87 -14.33 7.27
CA PRO A 678 21.54 -14.22 6.66
C PRO A 678 20.74 -13.01 7.15
N ALA A 679 21.26 -11.79 7.02
CA ALA A 679 20.60 -10.57 7.49
C ALA A 679 20.30 -9.60 6.33
N PRO A 680 19.03 -9.38 5.92
CA PRO A 680 17.82 -10.09 6.35
C PRO A 680 17.70 -11.50 5.73
N GLU A 681 17.08 -12.44 6.44
CA GLU A 681 17.00 -13.85 5.99
C GLU A 681 16.01 -14.06 4.85
N HIS A 682 14.93 -13.29 4.83
CA HIS A 682 13.90 -13.39 3.81
C HIS A 682 13.62 -12.00 3.26
N LEU A 683 13.20 -11.94 1.99
CA LEU A 683 12.76 -10.71 1.35
C LEU A 683 11.23 -10.64 1.27
N PHE A 684 10.55 -11.79 1.23
CA PHE A 684 9.10 -11.87 1.31
C PHE A 684 8.67 -13.13 2.07
N TYR A 685 7.96 -12.92 3.19
CA TYR A 685 7.56 -13.97 4.12
C TYR A 685 6.08 -13.87 4.48
N ALA A 686 5.39 -15.02 4.56
CA ALA A 686 4.01 -15.09 5.04
C ALA A 686 4.02 -15.69 6.45
N ALA A 687 3.66 -14.87 7.45
CA ALA A 687 3.48 -15.33 8.81
C ALA A 687 2.02 -15.78 9.02
N GLU A 688 1.82 -16.85 9.75
CA GLU A 688 0.52 -17.42 10.08
C GLU A 688 -0.14 -16.68 11.26
N THR A 689 0.66 -16.33 12.27
CA THR A 689 0.19 -15.69 13.50
C THR A 689 0.87 -14.35 13.78
N VAL A 690 0.25 -13.52 14.63
CA VAL A 690 0.85 -12.25 15.07
C VAL A 690 2.15 -12.49 15.83
N GLU A 691 2.20 -13.52 16.66
CA GLU A 691 3.39 -13.91 17.43
C GLU A 691 4.58 -14.19 16.50
N GLU A 692 4.35 -14.95 15.43
CA GLU A 692 5.36 -15.21 14.41
C GLU A 692 5.76 -13.95 13.66
N ALA A 693 4.79 -13.12 13.27
CA ALA A 693 5.07 -11.86 12.59
C ALA A 693 5.96 -10.95 13.46
N LEU A 694 5.69 -10.83 14.76
CA LEU A 694 6.48 -10.02 15.68
C LEU A 694 7.95 -10.49 15.72
N VAL A 695 8.18 -11.79 15.90
CA VAL A 695 9.54 -12.36 15.91
C VAL A 695 10.24 -12.13 14.57
N MET A 696 9.55 -12.38 13.47
CA MET A 696 10.10 -12.25 12.13
C MET A 696 10.42 -10.80 11.76
N ILE A 697 9.57 -9.83 12.12
CA ILE A 697 9.82 -8.41 11.86
C ILE A 697 11.09 -7.94 12.59
N ALA A 698 11.27 -8.31 13.87
CA ALA A 698 12.48 -7.95 14.62
C ALA A 698 13.73 -8.57 14.00
N LYS A 699 13.64 -9.83 13.56
CA LYS A 699 14.74 -10.54 12.90
C LYS A 699 15.11 -9.91 11.55
N LEU A 700 14.12 -9.63 10.71
CA LEU A 700 14.31 -9.07 9.37
C LEU A 700 14.75 -7.60 9.38
N ALA A 701 14.74 -6.92 10.53
CA ALA A 701 15.31 -5.57 10.68
C ALA A 701 16.85 -5.57 10.80
N MET A 702 17.48 -6.71 11.09
CA MET A 702 18.94 -6.83 11.14
C MET A 702 19.59 -6.60 9.78
N ARG A 703 20.77 -6.00 9.77
CA ARG A 703 21.51 -5.65 8.55
C ARG A 703 22.97 -6.05 8.65
N PRO A 704 23.65 -6.38 7.54
CA PRO A 704 25.06 -6.77 7.54
C PRO A 704 25.95 -5.76 8.26
N ASN A 705 25.68 -4.47 8.06
CA ASN A 705 26.50 -3.36 8.53
C ASN A 705 26.07 -2.77 9.90
N ASP A 706 25.22 -3.45 10.68
CA ASP A 706 24.89 -2.97 12.03
C ASP A 706 26.18 -2.75 12.84
N THR A 707 26.29 -1.70 13.66
CA THR A 707 27.41 -1.62 14.62
C THR A 707 27.27 -2.69 15.69
N SER A 708 28.30 -2.97 16.51
CA SER A 708 28.13 -3.95 17.59
C SER A 708 27.08 -3.53 18.62
N LYS A 709 27.01 -2.23 18.94
CA LYS A 709 25.94 -1.67 19.77
C LYS A 709 24.56 -1.88 19.13
N GLY A 710 24.40 -1.54 17.86
CA GLY A 710 23.11 -1.71 17.17
C GLY A 710 22.72 -3.17 16.98
N ARG A 711 23.68 -4.06 16.70
CA ARG A 711 23.43 -5.49 16.62
C ARG A 711 22.97 -6.04 17.96
N ALA A 712 23.59 -5.63 19.07
CA ALA A 712 23.15 -6.01 20.40
C ALA A 712 21.70 -5.55 20.69
N VAL A 713 21.33 -4.33 20.30
CA VAL A 713 19.95 -3.84 20.43
C VAL A 713 18.97 -4.72 19.64
N LYS A 714 19.24 -4.98 18.36
CA LYS A 714 18.35 -5.81 17.52
C LYS A 714 18.27 -7.25 18.00
N LEU A 715 19.39 -7.84 18.40
CA LEU A 715 19.43 -9.19 18.99
C LEU A 715 18.63 -9.25 20.28
N SER A 716 18.73 -8.23 21.15
CA SER A 716 17.92 -8.18 22.38
C SER A 716 16.43 -8.24 22.06
N HIS A 717 15.95 -7.50 21.05
CA HIS A 717 14.53 -7.55 20.67
C HIS A 717 14.13 -8.89 20.05
N TYR A 718 14.97 -9.45 19.18
CA TYR A 718 14.71 -10.75 18.56
C TYR A 718 14.63 -11.88 19.60
N ILE A 719 15.63 -11.96 20.48
CA ILE A 719 15.70 -12.97 21.54
C ILE A 719 14.54 -12.84 22.50
N ASP A 720 14.23 -11.62 22.96
CA ASP A 720 13.13 -11.39 23.89
C ASP A 720 11.77 -11.79 23.29
N LEU A 721 11.50 -11.42 22.04
CA LEU A 721 10.27 -11.83 21.34
C LEU A 721 10.23 -13.36 21.14
N TYR A 722 11.35 -13.97 20.76
CA TYR A 722 11.44 -15.42 20.59
C TYR A 722 11.18 -16.15 21.91
N GLN A 723 11.81 -15.71 23.01
CA GLN A 723 11.59 -16.28 24.34
C GLN A 723 10.14 -16.12 24.79
N LYS A 724 9.54 -14.94 24.56
CA LYS A 724 8.16 -14.64 24.92
C LYS A 724 7.14 -15.55 24.22
N TYR A 725 7.37 -15.88 22.95
CA TYR A 725 6.36 -16.57 22.13
C TYR A 725 6.66 -18.02 21.78
N TYR A 726 7.93 -18.42 21.71
CA TYR A 726 8.35 -19.79 21.38
C TYR A 726 9.04 -20.51 22.53
N GLY A 727 9.51 -19.77 23.54
CA GLY A 727 10.28 -20.33 24.63
C GLY A 727 11.71 -20.69 24.21
N GLY A 728 12.66 -20.51 25.13
CA GLY A 728 14.07 -20.83 24.89
C GLY A 728 14.80 -19.82 23.98
N MET A 729 16.03 -20.15 23.62
CA MET A 729 16.89 -19.30 22.79
C MET A 729 16.63 -19.57 21.29
N PRO A 730 16.72 -18.55 20.40
CA PRO A 730 16.66 -18.81 18.96
C PRO A 730 17.70 -19.84 18.51
N ASP A 731 17.27 -20.82 17.74
CA ASP A 731 18.09 -21.93 17.25
C ASP A 731 19.21 -21.46 16.29
N ASP A 732 18.96 -20.35 15.58
CA ASP A 732 19.87 -19.76 14.61
C ASP A 732 20.60 -18.51 15.11
N LEU A 733 20.60 -18.25 16.41
CA LEU A 733 21.25 -17.07 17.01
C LEU A 733 22.72 -16.91 16.59
N HIS A 734 23.44 -18.04 16.47
CA HIS A 734 24.83 -18.10 16.04
C HIS A 734 25.08 -17.56 14.62
N LEU A 735 24.04 -17.43 13.79
CA LEU A 735 24.11 -16.82 12.45
C LEU A 735 24.04 -15.29 12.47
N TYR A 736 23.81 -14.67 13.63
CA TYR A 736 23.62 -13.22 13.77
C TYR A 736 24.60 -12.55 14.74
N VAL A 737 25.35 -13.32 15.52
CA VAL A 737 26.41 -12.81 16.42
C VAL A 737 27.76 -12.88 15.70
N ARG A 738 28.44 -11.75 15.51
CA ARG A 738 29.72 -11.71 14.78
C ARG A 738 30.92 -11.81 15.71
N ARG A 739 30.77 -11.24 16.90
CA ARG A 739 31.80 -11.09 17.93
C ARG A 739 31.15 -10.95 19.29
N GLU A 740 31.90 -11.14 20.37
CA GLU A 740 31.38 -11.01 21.73
C GLU A 740 30.70 -9.66 22.02
N ALA A 741 31.16 -8.58 21.39
CA ALA A 741 30.61 -7.23 21.56
C ALA A 741 29.20 -7.07 20.96
N ASP A 742 28.73 -8.00 20.13
CA ASP A 742 27.35 -7.99 19.63
C ASP A 742 26.37 -8.59 20.66
N VAL A 743 26.84 -9.25 21.71
CA VAL A 743 26.00 -9.93 22.70
C VAL A 743 25.41 -8.91 23.69
N PRO A 744 24.07 -8.85 23.86
CA PRO A 744 23.42 -8.03 24.88
C PRO A 744 23.95 -8.32 26.29
N PHE A 745 24.32 -7.28 27.02
CA PHE A 745 24.93 -7.41 28.35
C PHE A 745 24.03 -8.14 29.36
N THR A 746 22.72 -7.87 29.34
CA THR A 746 21.74 -8.43 30.28
C THR A 746 21.54 -9.94 30.17
N MET A 747 21.91 -10.54 29.03
CA MET A 747 21.68 -11.97 28.73
C MET A 747 22.98 -12.68 28.33
N ARG A 748 24.14 -12.09 28.67
CA ARG A 748 25.44 -12.50 28.14
C ARG A 748 25.74 -13.99 28.39
N ASP A 749 25.63 -14.44 29.64
CA ASP A 749 25.98 -15.82 30.00
C ASP A 749 25.09 -16.86 29.28
N GLN A 750 23.78 -16.58 29.19
CA GLN A 750 22.83 -17.44 28.51
C GLN A 750 23.10 -17.51 27.00
N ILE A 751 23.42 -16.37 26.38
CA ILE A 751 23.70 -16.29 24.95
C ILE A 751 25.02 -16.95 24.63
N MET A 752 26.09 -16.67 25.39
CA MET A 752 27.40 -17.28 25.15
C MET A 752 27.34 -18.80 25.25
N LYS A 753 26.60 -19.34 26.23
CA LYS A 753 26.36 -20.78 26.33
C LYS A 753 25.64 -21.34 25.09
N ALA A 754 24.59 -20.68 24.62
CA ALA A 754 23.88 -21.10 23.41
C ALA A 754 24.76 -21.03 22.15
N LEU A 755 25.66 -20.05 22.06
CA LEU A 755 26.64 -19.92 20.97
C LEU A 755 27.67 -21.05 21.01
N GLU A 756 28.20 -21.40 22.18
CA GLU A 756 29.10 -22.53 22.37
C GLU A 756 28.46 -23.86 21.97
N GLU A 757 27.21 -24.11 22.42
CA GLU A 757 26.43 -25.29 22.05
C GLU A 757 26.17 -25.39 20.54
N ALA A 758 26.04 -24.26 19.86
CA ALA A 758 25.85 -24.17 18.41
C ALA A 758 27.17 -24.20 17.60
N GLY A 759 28.33 -24.33 18.25
CA GLY A 759 29.64 -24.34 17.57
C GLY A 759 29.99 -22.99 16.91
N TRP A 760 29.56 -21.88 17.52
CA TRP A 760 29.85 -20.53 17.04
C TRP A 760 31.36 -20.23 17.01
N VAL A 761 31.81 -19.55 15.95
CA VAL A 761 33.20 -19.12 15.77
C VAL A 761 33.24 -17.61 15.58
N GLU A 762 33.92 -16.91 16.49
CA GLU A 762 34.08 -15.46 16.42
C GLU A 762 34.75 -15.04 15.11
N GLY A 763 34.24 -13.97 14.49
CA GLY A 763 34.80 -13.41 13.25
C GLY A 763 34.45 -14.19 11.98
N LYS A 764 33.78 -15.35 12.06
CA LYS A 764 33.25 -16.06 10.87
C LYS A 764 32.33 -15.17 10.04
N ILE A 765 31.48 -14.41 10.72
CA ILE A 765 30.63 -13.39 10.09
C ILE A 765 31.42 -12.08 10.06
N ALA A 766 31.78 -11.63 8.86
CA ALA A 766 32.56 -10.43 8.66
C ALA A 766 31.76 -9.15 8.98
N SER A 767 32.47 -8.05 9.25
CA SER A 767 31.90 -6.70 9.36
C SER A 767 32.58 -5.75 8.35
N PRO A 768 32.36 -5.94 7.03
CA PRO A 768 33.04 -5.20 5.98
C PRO A 768 32.43 -3.80 5.76
N ASP A 769 32.84 -3.11 4.69
CA ASP A 769 32.01 -2.11 4.01
C ASP A 769 31.20 -2.82 2.91
N PRO A 770 30.06 -3.47 3.23
CA PRO A 770 29.43 -4.44 2.33
C PRO A 770 28.81 -3.80 1.10
N THR A 771 28.98 -4.45 -0.05
CA THR A 771 28.25 -4.16 -1.28
C THR A 771 28.03 -5.43 -2.11
N LEU A 772 26.89 -5.48 -2.79
CA LEU A 772 26.58 -6.46 -3.83
C LEU A 772 26.92 -5.93 -5.23
N VAL A 773 27.31 -4.66 -5.35
CA VAL A 773 27.50 -3.99 -6.64
C VAL A 773 28.98 -3.88 -6.97
N ASP A 774 29.45 -4.68 -7.93
CA ASP A 774 30.87 -4.77 -8.31
C ASP A 774 31.52 -3.41 -8.65
N ARG A 775 30.78 -2.49 -9.29
CA ARG A 775 31.30 -1.15 -9.65
C ARG A 775 31.57 -0.24 -8.45
N LEU A 776 31.10 -0.59 -7.25
CA LEU A 776 31.35 0.19 -6.02
C LEU A 776 32.63 -0.23 -5.29
N VAL A 777 33.32 -1.27 -5.78
CA VAL A 777 34.59 -1.76 -5.22
C VAL A 777 35.74 -0.82 -5.62
N ARG A 778 36.29 -0.08 -4.65
CA ARG A 778 37.28 1.00 -4.87
C ARG A 778 38.58 0.53 -5.52
N ARG A 779 39.04 -0.69 -5.23
CA ARG A 779 40.31 -1.23 -5.75
C ARG A 779 40.26 -1.60 -7.24
N ARG A 780 39.06 -1.68 -7.82
CA ARG A 780 38.83 -2.01 -9.24
C ARG A 780 38.52 -0.79 -10.10
N LEU A 781 38.39 0.39 -9.48
CA LEU A 781 38.15 1.69 -10.12
C LEU A 781 39.46 2.43 -10.42
#